data_AF-A0A2U8E3U7-F1
#
_entry.id   AF-A0A2U8E3U7-F1
#
_cell.length_a   1.000
_cell.length_b   1.000
_cell.length_c   1.000
_cell.angle_alpha   90.00
_cell.angle_beta   90.00
_cell.angle_gamma   90.00
#
_symmetry.space_group_name_H-M   'P 1'
#
loop_
_entity.id
_entity.type
_entity.pdbx_description
1 polymer ?
#
loop_
_entity_poly.entity_id
_entity_poly.type
_entity_poly.pdbx_seq_one_letter_code
_entity_poly.pdbx_strand_id
1 'polypeptide(L)'
;MPLSLRRLVPVILSGLLLSVACLRAQNTGRPASGFQPAFTILFRTDDPKIAMRPAGISGVPYNVPSWQVYPSRAAKTVAKRDITQGGDGFDERILDGAMRNRAFNLFDAADRTELTGTDSGGTFSFPDTNPNVRLAAVLDTTTGAFPTLTITATRKRDGYLSIGYTGAPACAEADAEEGWQPLIWTERRFPMLPYLTTAHMCPLPGAFVRHGGTLYGVVADPSELPFQPLPTFDNSRFGVALRTAEKTLSPMLFFPMLGGAGSHGKAGETLTFKLRLVALPGTDVTAAFEKIARELYDFRDRRHNALGTLNAALTNIIDYGMSKYSYWNAPLRGCGYSTDVPGAVKNVSSLNPLELAFVTGRPELFNDRARPILEYLFSREKFLFSLDPKQKIQSPSRALLGPCAPVSEFAALHDISHGNTNVFIETARKLYPRDRVINLDDVSRGPTWWNALALYRSTGEKHWLELARKGADAYITRRVDKPATTFKDPDGQGTFFWTGYVPRWLDLLMLHEATGEKRYLDAAHRGARLNALYIWMCPLIPDTDIRVNIGGKAPVYWYLGRRGFPAIPIPEETAPAWRLSEQGLNPESSGTATGHRAIFMAHHAPWMLRLAALTGDTFLHDIARSAVIGRYRGFPGYHINTARTTVYEKADYALRPHEKMSYNSIHYNHVWPMASMVLDYLVSDVITRSRDAIHFPDQYIEGYAYLQSRFYGHRPGKMYDINGLNLWIPDNLVTAGSDELNHIAAHNSGGVALAFTNQSFAPVSSKVLLNPSCFSTLPANTKVRLYRENKYIGTITCNPREGIPVDVAASGISAIYIEGAKPAIGWTPGRDLAKPVTTGVQKLAPGDARAATFSFGDRSTWLYAYLREDDSKWNNAKLTITTGGTTTTLTDDSFPFEFSKDLAPADGYDPQLKLTAEPK
;
A
#
# COMPACT_ATOMS: atom_id res chain seq x y z
N MET A 1 44.50 44.32 10.64
CA MET A 1 45.29 45.19 9.75
C MET A 1 46.64 44.52 9.48
N PRO A 2 47.34 44.78 8.37
CA PRO A 2 46.88 44.76 6.96
C PRO A 2 47.93 44.03 6.05
N LEU A 3 47.81 43.78 4.74
CA LEU A 3 46.75 43.83 3.70
C LEU A 3 46.54 42.35 3.20
N SER A 4 45.71 41.91 2.23
CA SER A 4 44.93 42.43 1.09
C SER A 4 45.68 42.73 -0.24
N LEU A 5 45.17 42.17 -1.35
CA LEU A 5 45.17 42.59 -2.78
C LEU A 5 45.52 41.42 -3.76
N ARG A 6 44.89 41.27 -4.95
CA ARG A 6 43.48 41.47 -5.39
C ARG A 6 43.34 41.04 -6.88
N ARG A 7 42.25 40.33 -7.24
CA ARG A 7 41.75 40.11 -8.63
C ARG A 7 42.68 39.22 -9.52
N LEU A 8 42.25 38.62 -10.64
CA LEU A 8 41.00 38.71 -11.41
C LEU A 8 40.25 37.36 -11.58
N VAL A 9 38.98 37.49 -11.97
CA VAL A 9 38.01 36.52 -12.53
C VAL A 9 37.32 37.29 -13.68
N PRO A 10 36.79 36.71 -14.78
CA PRO A 10 36.56 35.28 -15.08
C PRO A 10 37.17 34.73 -16.39
N VAL A 11 37.16 33.41 -16.54
CA VAL A 11 36.99 32.72 -17.84
C VAL A 11 35.87 31.67 -17.70
N ILE A 12 34.62 32.14 -17.75
CA ILE A 12 33.42 31.29 -17.72
C ILE A 12 32.44 31.81 -18.79
N LEU A 13 32.76 31.63 -20.08
CA LEU A 13 31.82 31.85 -21.19
C LEU A 13 32.23 31.09 -22.47
N SER A 14 32.64 29.82 -22.35
CA SER A 14 33.07 29.01 -23.52
C SER A 14 32.78 27.51 -23.41
N GLY A 15 32.81 26.93 -22.20
CA GLY A 15 32.60 25.49 -21.99
C GLY A 15 31.16 24.99 -22.12
N LEU A 16 30.17 25.89 -22.27
CA LEU A 16 28.73 25.56 -22.15
C LEU A 16 27.99 25.44 -23.49
N LEU A 17 28.68 25.05 -24.57
CA LEU A 17 28.07 24.89 -25.90
C LEU A 17 28.55 23.66 -26.71
N LEU A 18 29.52 22.88 -26.21
CA LEU A 18 30.12 21.75 -26.97
C LEU A 18 29.89 20.34 -26.37
N SER A 19 29.28 20.21 -25.18
CA SER A 19 29.02 18.91 -24.54
C SER A 19 27.62 18.34 -24.81
N VAL A 20 26.68 19.15 -25.31
CA VAL A 20 25.30 18.73 -25.62
C VAL A 20 25.18 18.11 -27.03
N ALA A 21 26.18 18.30 -27.89
CA ALA A 21 26.17 17.84 -29.29
C ALA A 21 26.85 16.48 -29.53
N CYS A 22 27.64 15.96 -28.59
CA CYS A 22 28.49 14.77 -28.81
C CYS A 22 28.04 13.48 -28.09
N LEU A 23 26.80 13.45 -27.58
CA LEU A 23 26.18 12.27 -26.95
C LEU A 23 24.84 11.85 -27.61
N ARG A 24 24.65 12.25 -28.88
CA ARG A 24 23.55 11.81 -29.76
C ARG A 24 24.03 11.01 -30.99
N ALA A 25 25.29 10.57 -30.99
CA ALA A 25 25.97 9.99 -32.17
C ALA A 25 26.41 8.52 -31.99
N GLN A 26 25.68 7.73 -31.19
CA GLN A 26 25.75 6.25 -31.22
C GLN A 26 24.35 5.62 -31.25
N ASN A 27 23.52 6.10 -32.18
CA ASN A 27 22.27 5.41 -32.55
C ASN A 27 22.20 5.18 -34.08
N THR A 28 23.34 4.79 -34.66
CA THR A 28 23.42 4.28 -36.04
C THR A 28 22.75 2.91 -36.10
N GLY A 29 21.73 2.77 -36.97
CA GLY A 29 20.76 1.68 -36.91
C GLY A 29 21.35 0.28 -36.78
N ARG A 30 20.99 -0.40 -35.69
CA ARG A 30 20.86 -1.86 -35.65
C ARG A 30 19.37 -2.21 -35.75
N PRO A 31 18.98 -3.30 -36.43
CA PRO A 31 17.61 -3.81 -36.33
C PRO A 31 17.31 -4.22 -34.88
N ALA A 32 16.03 -4.45 -34.56
CA ALA A 32 15.63 -5.06 -33.30
C ALA A 32 16.22 -6.48 -33.22
N SER A 33 17.42 -6.61 -32.64
CA SER A 33 18.28 -7.77 -32.86
C SER A 33 17.65 -9.06 -32.31
N GLY A 34 17.42 -10.03 -33.21
CA GLY A 34 16.75 -11.29 -32.91
C GLY A 34 15.23 -11.27 -33.12
N PHE A 35 14.58 -10.11 -33.12
CA PHE A 35 13.14 -10.00 -33.40
C PHE A 35 12.84 -10.31 -34.86
N GLN A 36 11.79 -11.10 -35.09
CA GLN A 36 11.37 -11.59 -36.40
C GLN A 36 10.03 -10.97 -36.83
N PRO A 37 9.74 -10.88 -38.14
CA PRO A 37 8.41 -10.66 -38.67
C PRO A 37 7.57 -11.94 -38.54
N ALA A 38 7.15 -12.30 -37.33
CA ALA A 38 6.36 -13.51 -37.06
C ALA A 38 5.12 -13.21 -36.20
N PHE A 39 3.99 -13.77 -36.62
CA PHE A 39 2.67 -13.57 -36.03
C PHE A 39 1.89 -14.87 -35.93
N THR A 40 1.13 -15.04 -34.84
CA THR A 40 0.17 -16.13 -34.68
C THR A 40 -1.25 -15.61 -34.89
N ILE A 41 -1.97 -16.17 -35.85
CA ILE A 41 -3.35 -15.82 -36.15
C ILE A 41 -4.29 -16.81 -35.45
N LEU A 42 -5.25 -16.28 -34.69
CA LEU A 42 -6.32 -17.03 -34.04
C LEU A 42 -7.67 -16.60 -34.65
N PHE A 43 -8.41 -17.53 -35.26
CA PHE A 43 -9.69 -17.23 -35.92
C PHE A 43 -10.77 -18.28 -35.64
N ARG A 44 -12.02 -17.83 -35.56
CA ARG A 44 -13.24 -18.67 -35.56
C ARG A 44 -14.47 -17.86 -35.96
N THR A 45 -15.50 -18.53 -36.47
CA THR A 45 -16.74 -17.88 -36.93
C THR A 45 -17.78 -17.67 -35.83
N ASP A 46 -17.69 -18.40 -34.71
CA ASP A 46 -18.62 -18.35 -33.59
C ASP A 46 -18.06 -17.57 -32.40
N ASP A 47 -18.94 -17.05 -31.53
CA ASP A 47 -18.53 -16.31 -30.33
C ASP A 47 -17.79 -17.23 -29.32
N PRO A 48 -16.50 -16.97 -29.04
CA PRO A 48 -15.75 -17.72 -28.03
C PRO A 48 -16.20 -17.43 -26.60
N LYS A 49 -17.07 -16.45 -26.35
CA LYS A 49 -17.62 -16.09 -25.02
C LYS A 49 -16.51 -15.97 -23.97
N ILE A 50 -15.56 -15.07 -24.25
CA ILE A 50 -14.42 -14.82 -23.37
C ILE A 50 -14.91 -14.41 -21.97
N ALA A 51 -14.28 -14.97 -20.92
CA ALA A 51 -14.60 -14.62 -19.54
C ALA A 51 -13.42 -14.90 -18.62
N MET A 52 -13.25 -14.07 -17.59
CA MET A 52 -12.31 -14.32 -16.50
C MET A 52 -12.76 -15.53 -15.67
N ARG A 53 -11.81 -16.39 -15.29
CA ARG A 53 -12.01 -17.58 -14.45
C ARG A 53 -10.81 -17.80 -13.53
N PRO A 54 -10.98 -18.45 -12.37
CA PRO A 54 -9.85 -18.82 -11.50
C PRO A 54 -8.84 -19.70 -12.23
N ALA A 55 -7.55 -19.38 -12.13
CA ALA A 55 -6.48 -20.04 -12.87
C ALA A 55 -6.13 -21.47 -12.39
N GLY A 56 -6.73 -21.94 -11.28
CA GLY A 56 -6.47 -23.26 -10.70
C GLY A 56 -5.08 -23.41 -10.06
N ILE A 57 -4.40 -22.31 -9.73
CA ILE A 57 -3.06 -22.31 -9.13
C ILE A 57 -3.19 -22.67 -7.64
N SER A 58 -2.47 -23.72 -7.21
CA SER A 58 -2.50 -24.18 -5.82
C SER A 58 -1.97 -23.10 -4.86
N GLY A 59 -2.83 -22.64 -3.94
CA GLY A 59 -2.49 -21.61 -2.94
C GLY A 59 -2.44 -20.17 -3.46
N VAL A 60 -2.90 -19.90 -4.69
CA VAL A 60 -2.88 -18.55 -5.28
C VAL A 60 -4.24 -18.22 -5.88
N PRO A 61 -5.07 -17.37 -5.23
CA PRO A 61 -6.26 -16.84 -5.85
C PRO A 61 -5.83 -15.85 -6.93
N TYR A 62 -6.02 -16.20 -8.20
CA TYR A 62 -5.77 -15.34 -9.35
C TYR A 62 -6.65 -15.77 -10.52
N ASN A 63 -7.15 -14.79 -11.28
CA ASN A 63 -8.05 -15.04 -12.40
C ASN A 63 -7.36 -14.74 -13.73
N VAL A 64 -7.67 -15.54 -14.75
CA VAL A 64 -7.18 -15.37 -16.12
C VAL A 64 -8.34 -15.45 -17.12
N PRO A 65 -8.19 -14.92 -18.34
CA PRO A 65 -9.12 -15.15 -19.42
C PRO A 65 -9.24 -16.64 -19.75
N SER A 66 -10.41 -17.00 -20.23
CA SER A 66 -10.73 -18.32 -20.76
C SER A 66 -11.74 -18.17 -21.89
N TRP A 67 -11.85 -19.16 -22.76
CA TRP A 67 -12.72 -19.14 -23.95
C TRP A 67 -13.51 -20.44 -24.05
N GLN A 68 -14.78 -20.39 -24.47
CA GLN A 68 -15.60 -21.58 -24.71
C GLN A 68 -15.14 -22.32 -25.97
N VAL A 69 -14.95 -23.63 -25.85
CA VAL A 69 -14.40 -24.51 -26.91
C VAL A 69 -15.10 -25.87 -26.89
N TYR A 70 -14.89 -26.67 -27.93
CA TYR A 70 -15.29 -28.08 -27.94
C TYR A 70 -14.53 -28.88 -26.88
N PRO A 71 -15.10 -29.98 -26.32
CA PRO A 71 -14.45 -30.78 -25.27
C PRO A 71 -13.04 -31.27 -25.61
N SER A 72 -12.72 -31.47 -26.89
CA SER A 72 -11.39 -31.86 -27.38
C SER A 72 -10.29 -30.79 -27.23
N ARG A 73 -10.66 -29.51 -27.07
CA ARG A 73 -9.73 -28.39 -26.78
C ARG A 73 -9.90 -27.84 -25.35
N ALA A 74 -10.73 -28.47 -24.52
CA ALA A 74 -11.01 -27.99 -23.17
C ALA A 74 -9.85 -28.30 -22.22
N ALA A 75 -9.47 -27.33 -21.39
CA ALA A 75 -8.46 -27.54 -20.36
C ALA A 75 -9.00 -28.47 -19.26
N LYS A 76 -8.12 -29.30 -18.69
CA LYS A 76 -8.41 -30.11 -17.48
C LYS A 76 -8.31 -29.29 -16.17
N THR A 77 -8.35 -27.96 -16.27
CA THR A 77 -8.24 -27.04 -15.12
C THR A 77 -9.47 -27.17 -14.23
N VAL A 78 -9.26 -27.59 -12.98
CA VAL A 78 -10.29 -27.60 -11.95
C VAL A 78 -9.95 -26.55 -10.89
N ALA A 79 -10.86 -25.62 -10.68
CA ALA A 79 -10.89 -24.76 -9.51
C ALA A 79 -12.26 -24.92 -8.84
N LYS A 80 -12.31 -24.76 -7.52
CA LYS A 80 -13.54 -24.63 -6.74
C LYS A 80 -13.45 -23.30 -5.98
N ARG A 81 -14.57 -22.57 -5.88
CA ARG A 81 -14.70 -21.44 -4.96
C ARG A 81 -14.49 -21.94 -3.54
N ASP A 82 -13.69 -21.22 -2.76
CA ASP A 82 -13.58 -21.48 -1.32
C ASP A 82 -14.81 -20.89 -0.61
N ILE A 83 -15.39 -21.58 0.37
CA ILE A 83 -16.57 -21.08 1.11
C ILE A 83 -16.25 -19.81 1.92
N THR A 84 -14.98 -19.56 2.23
CA THR A 84 -14.51 -18.34 2.88
C THR A 84 -14.45 -17.13 1.94
N GLN A 85 -14.43 -17.35 0.61
CA GLN A 85 -14.34 -16.30 -0.41
C GLN A 85 -15.70 -15.63 -0.66
N GLY A 86 -15.89 -14.47 -0.04
CA GLY A 86 -17.01 -13.56 -0.25
C GLY A 86 -16.72 -12.19 0.35
N GLY A 87 -17.49 -11.19 -0.11
CA GLY A 87 -17.29 -9.78 0.25
C GLY A 87 -16.96 -8.91 -0.97
N ASP A 88 -16.30 -7.78 -0.71
CA ASP A 88 -15.76 -6.84 -1.69
C ASP A 88 -14.70 -7.50 -2.60
N GLY A 89 -14.57 -7.00 -3.83
CA GLY A 89 -13.57 -7.47 -4.80
C GLY A 89 -13.82 -8.86 -5.44
N PHE A 90 -14.56 -9.76 -4.78
CA PHE A 90 -14.86 -11.11 -5.27
C PHE A 90 -16.11 -11.14 -6.18
N ASP A 91 -15.92 -11.46 -7.46
CA ASP A 91 -17.01 -11.53 -8.45
C ASP A 91 -17.50 -12.97 -8.68
N GLU A 92 -18.74 -13.24 -8.30
CA GLU A 92 -19.43 -14.53 -8.46
C GLU A 92 -19.51 -14.99 -9.91
N ARG A 93 -19.57 -14.03 -10.87
CA ARG A 93 -19.54 -14.33 -12.32
C ARG A 93 -18.22 -14.96 -12.77
N ILE A 94 -17.17 -14.80 -11.97
CA ILE A 94 -15.84 -15.37 -12.13
C ILE A 94 -15.72 -16.65 -11.30
N LEU A 95 -15.98 -16.58 -9.99
CA LEU A 95 -15.73 -17.67 -9.04
C LEU A 95 -16.67 -18.88 -9.22
N ASP A 96 -17.96 -18.63 -9.42
CA ASP A 96 -18.98 -19.66 -9.67
C ASP A 96 -19.21 -19.89 -11.18
N GLY A 97 -18.46 -19.16 -12.01
CA GLY A 97 -18.55 -19.20 -13.45
C GLY A 97 -18.13 -20.55 -14.01
N ALA A 98 -18.99 -21.16 -14.84
CA ALA A 98 -18.75 -22.49 -15.39
C ALA A 98 -17.36 -22.65 -16.05
N MET A 99 -16.63 -23.69 -15.61
CA MET A 99 -15.28 -24.04 -16.05
C MET A 99 -15.26 -25.06 -17.20
N ARG A 100 -16.30 -25.91 -17.29
CA ARG A 100 -16.39 -26.99 -18.30
C ARG A 100 -16.37 -26.44 -19.72
N ASN A 101 -15.76 -27.18 -20.65
CA ASN A 101 -15.66 -26.84 -22.07
C ASN A 101 -15.03 -25.44 -22.32
N ARG A 102 -13.98 -25.10 -21.56
CA ARG A 102 -13.21 -23.87 -21.73
C ARG A 102 -11.72 -24.11 -21.90
N ALA A 103 -11.10 -23.37 -22.80
CA ALA A 103 -9.65 -23.26 -22.94
C ALA A 103 -9.12 -22.15 -22.03
N PHE A 104 -7.95 -22.38 -21.45
CA PHE A 104 -7.19 -21.41 -20.63
C PHE A 104 -5.81 -21.12 -21.25
N ASN A 105 -5.28 -22.07 -22.01
CA ASN A 105 -4.23 -21.85 -22.99
C ASN A 105 -4.83 -21.01 -24.15
N LEU A 106 -4.26 -19.83 -24.38
CA LEU A 106 -4.64 -18.92 -25.45
C LEU A 106 -4.66 -19.58 -26.83
N PHE A 107 -3.72 -20.48 -27.10
CA PHE A 107 -3.56 -21.13 -28.41
C PHE A 107 -4.60 -22.23 -28.70
N ASP A 108 -5.34 -22.69 -27.69
CA ASP A 108 -6.42 -23.71 -27.85
C ASP A 108 -7.80 -23.05 -28.09
N ALA A 109 -7.89 -21.72 -27.98
CA ALA A 109 -9.15 -20.97 -27.95
C ALA A 109 -9.85 -20.78 -29.32
N ALA A 110 -9.14 -21.03 -30.42
CA ALA A 110 -9.59 -20.85 -31.80
C ALA A 110 -8.83 -21.79 -32.75
N ASP A 111 -9.06 -21.70 -34.05
CA ASP A 111 -8.14 -22.27 -35.04
C ASP A 111 -6.92 -21.38 -35.19
N ARG A 112 -5.74 -22.00 -35.26
CA ARG A 112 -4.44 -21.34 -35.21
C ARG A 112 -3.71 -21.43 -36.54
N THR A 113 -3.01 -20.37 -36.95
CA THR A 113 -2.13 -20.38 -38.12
C THR A 113 -0.98 -19.41 -37.89
N GLU A 114 0.26 -19.88 -38.03
CA GLU A 114 1.43 -18.99 -37.99
C GLU A 114 1.59 -18.26 -39.33
N LEU A 115 2.09 -17.02 -39.29
CA LEU A 115 2.43 -16.23 -40.46
C LEU A 115 3.80 -15.58 -40.24
N THR A 116 4.78 -16.01 -41.02
CA THR A 116 6.11 -15.40 -41.11
C THR A 116 6.20 -14.51 -42.36
N GLY A 117 6.92 -13.41 -42.23
CA GLY A 117 7.17 -12.46 -43.31
C GLY A 117 8.66 -12.31 -43.64
N THR A 118 8.97 -11.32 -44.47
CA THR A 118 10.33 -10.86 -44.75
C THR A 118 10.48 -9.40 -44.33
N ASP A 119 11.64 -9.05 -43.77
CA ASP A 119 12.00 -7.65 -43.51
C ASP A 119 12.72 -7.06 -44.72
N SER A 120 12.19 -5.95 -45.24
CA SER A 120 12.81 -5.12 -46.26
C SER A 120 13.02 -3.70 -45.72
N GLY A 121 14.06 -3.53 -44.89
CA GLY A 121 14.48 -2.23 -44.38
C GLY A 121 13.50 -1.60 -43.38
N GLY A 122 12.88 -2.42 -42.52
CA GLY A 122 11.83 -2.01 -41.58
C GLY A 122 10.41 -2.23 -42.11
N THR A 123 10.23 -2.54 -43.41
CA THR A 123 8.91 -2.94 -43.93
C THR A 123 8.78 -4.46 -43.86
N PHE A 124 7.85 -4.95 -43.02
CA PHE A 124 7.57 -6.38 -42.87
C PHE A 124 6.45 -6.79 -43.84
N SER A 125 6.85 -7.52 -44.89
CA SER A 125 5.96 -8.05 -45.93
C SER A 125 5.57 -9.49 -45.62
N PHE A 126 4.29 -9.84 -45.78
CA PHE A 126 3.77 -11.19 -45.51
C PHE A 126 3.17 -11.82 -46.76
N PRO A 127 3.30 -13.15 -46.95
CA PRO A 127 2.61 -13.85 -48.03
C PRO A 127 1.10 -13.81 -47.79
N ASP A 128 0.31 -13.52 -48.82
CA ASP A 128 -1.15 -13.36 -48.68
C ASP A 128 -1.93 -14.71 -48.61
N THR A 129 -1.30 -15.72 -48.02
CA THR A 129 -1.74 -17.12 -47.99
C THR A 129 -2.70 -17.46 -46.86
N ASN A 130 -2.76 -16.67 -45.79
CA ASN A 130 -3.70 -16.90 -44.69
C ASN A 130 -5.16 -16.68 -45.18
N PRO A 131 -6.11 -17.60 -44.93
CA PRO A 131 -7.48 -17.48 -45.46
C PRO A 131 -8.38 -16.50 -44.70
N ASN A 132 -7.96 -16.03 -43.52
CA ASN A 132 -8.79 -15.23 -42.62
C ASN A 132 -8.36 -13.75 -42.53
N VAL A 133 -7.08 -13.45 -42.80
CA VAL A 133 -6.49 -12.11 -42.68
C VAL A 133 -5.39 -11.88 -43.73
N ARG A 134 -5.17 -10.61 -44.11
CA ARG A 134 -3.94 -10.12 -44.77
C ARG A 134 -3.23 -9.18 -43.82
N LEU A 135 -1.94 -9.40 -43.56
CA LEU A 135 -1.11 -8.56 -42.70
C LEU A 135 -0.09 -7.73 -43.49
N ALA A 136 0.19 -6.53 -42.99
CA ALA A 136 1.38 -5.75 -43.27
C ALA A 136 1.85 -5.11 -41.95
N ALA A 137 3.15 -4.93 -41.76
CA ALA A 137 3.67 -4.18 -40.62
C ALA A 137 4.88 -3.33 -40.99
N VAL A 138 5.10 -2.25 -40.25
CA VAL A 138 6.22 -1.31 -40.42
C VAL A 138 6.88 -1.10 -39.07
N LEU A 139 8.18 -1.40 -39.01
CA LEU A 139 9.07 -1.20 -37.88
C LEU A 139 9.82 0.12 -38.06
N ASP A 140 9.42 1.14 -37.30
CA ASP A 140 10.16 2.39 -37.16
C ASP A 140 11.19 2.27 -36.04
N THR A 141 12.48 2.28 -36.40
CA THR A 141 13.63 2.31 -35.48
C THR A 141 14.17 3.72 -35.23
N THR A 142 13.57 4.74 -35.84
CA THR A 142 14.07 6.12 -35.87
C THR A 142 13.39 7.06 -34.88
N THR A 143 12.16 6.73 -34.41
CA THR A 143 11.41 7.57 -33.47
C THR A 143 11.14 6.93 -32.10
N GLY A 144 11.22 7.76 -31.05
CA GLY A 144 10.99 7.36 -29.66
C GLY A 144 12.17 6.63 -29.00
N ALA A 145 11.96 6.16 -27.77
CA ALA A 145 12.97 5.45 -26.98
C ALA A 145 13.12 3.96 -27.34
N PHE A 146 12.10 3.38 -27.98
CA PHE A 146 12.03 1.97 -28.35
C PHE A 146 11.41 1.82 -29.76
N PRO A 147 11.92 0.95 -30.64
CA PRO A 147 11.37 0.73 -31.97
C PRO A 147 9.87 0.43 -31.98
N THR A 148 9.13 1.09 -32.88
CA THR A 148 7.68 1.00 -33.01
C THR A 148 7.30 0.05 -34.14
N LEU A 149 6.64 -1.07 -33.83
CA LEU A 149 6.02 -1.93 -34.84
C LEU A 149 4.55 -1.51 -34.99
N THR A 150 4.21 -0.84 -36.09
CA THR A 150 2.83 -0.54 -36.48
C THR A 150 2.32 -1.66 -37.37
N ILE A 151 1.20 -2.27 -37.02
CA ILE A 151 0.65 -3.46 -37.66
C ILE A 151 -0.73 -3.14 -38.23
N THR A 152 -0.97 -3.51 -39.47
CA THR A 152 -2.23 -3.29 -40.20
C THR A 152 -2.76 -4.62 -40.71
N ALA A 153 -4.02 -4.94 -40.39
CA ALA A 153 -4.62 -6.23 -40.62
C ALA A 153 -5.99 -6.12 -41.30
N THR A 154 -6.09 -6.47 -42.59
CA THR A 154 -7.37 -6.53 -43.31
C THR A 154 -7.99 -7.90 -43.17
N ARG A 155 -9.24 -7.98 -42.68
CA ARG A 155 -10.01 -9.22 -42.58
C ARG A 155 -10.38 -9.74 -43.97
N LYS A 156 -10.25 -11.05 -44.18
CA LYS A 156 -10.76 -11.74 -45.39
C LYS A 156 -12.12 -12.41 -45.17
N ARG A 157 -12.51 -12.64 -43.91
CA ARG A 157 -13.73 -13.35 -43.52
C ARG A 157 -14.38 -12.73 -42.29
N ASP A 158 -15.70 -12.82 -42.23
CA ASP A 158 -16.52 -12.46 -41.08
C ASP A 158 -16.25 -13.42 -39.91
N GLY A 159 -16.07 -12.88 -38.70
CA GLY A 159 -15.90 -13.68 -37.48
C GLY A 159 -15.01 -13.03 -36.42
N TYR A 160 -14.57 -13.86 -35.48
CA TYR A 160 -13.71 -13.48 -34.36
C TYR A 160 -12.24 -13.72 -34.71
N LEU A 161 -11.43 -12.66 -34.61
CA LEU A 161 -10.01 -12.61 -34.95
C LEU A 161 -9.19 -12.13 -33.75
N SER A 162 -8.00 -12.70 -33.58
CA SER A 162 -6.93 -12.19 -32.72
C SER A 162 -5.58 -12.45 -33.41
N ILE A 163 -4.66 -11.49 -33.30
CA ILE A 163 -3.35 -11.47 -33.93
C ILE A 163 -2.32 -11.32 -32.81
N GLY A 164 -1.53 -12.37 -32.57
CA GLY A 164 -0.39 -12.35 -31.67
C GLY A 164 0.87 -11.94 -32.41
N TYR A 165 1.59 -10.92 -31.93
CA TYR A 165 3.00 -10.80 -32.28
C TYR A 165 3.79 -11.83 -31.47
N THR A 166 4.49 -12.72 -32.18
CA THR A 166 5.17 -13.89 -31.62
C THR A 166 6.62 -14.02 -32.09
N GLY A 167 7.14 -13.01 -32.80
CA GLY A 167 8.51 -12.97 -33.30
C GLY A 167 9.58 -12.47 -32.33
N ALA A 168 9.29 -12.30 -31.04
CA ALA A 168 10.31 -11.93 -30.06
C ALA A 168 11.26 -13.12 -29.75
N PRO A 169 12.55 -12.86 -29.44
CA PRO A 169 13.50 -13.92 -29.07
C PRO A 169 12.95 -14.85 -27.98
N ALA A 170 13.17 -16.15 -28.19
CA ALA A 170 12.66 -17.22 -27.34
C ALA A 170 13.80 -18.02 -26.71
N CYS A 171 13.63 -18.46 -25.46
CA CYS A 171 14.57 -19.33 -24.76
C CYS A 171 13.86 -20.51 -24.08
N ALA A 172 14.62 -21.54 -23.67
CA ALA A 172 14.06 -22.54 -22.77
C ALA A 172 13.88 -21.96 -21.35
N GLU A 173 12.99 -22.55 -20.58
CA GLU A 173 12.73 -22.13 -19.19
C GLU A 173 13.95 -22.29 -18.27
N ALA A 174 14.86 -23.22 -18.61
CA ALA A 174 16.12 -23.40 -17.91
C ALA A 174 17.07 -22.20 -18.10
N ASP A 175 17.13 -21.66 -19.32
CA ASP A 175 18.07 -20.60 -19.75
C ASP A 175 17.63 -19.20 -19.32
N ALA A 176 16.36 -19.02 -18.94
CA ALA A 176 15.83 -17.76 -18.47
C ALA A 176 16.38 -17.41 -17.07
N GLU A 177 17.05 -16.27 -16.96
CA GLU A 177 17.57 -15.72 -15.70
C GLU A 177 16.40 -15.25 -14.82
N GLU A 178 15.46 -14.51 -15.43
CA GLU A 178 14.20 -14.03 -14.85
C GLU A 178 13.22 -13.66 -15.98
N GLY A 179 11.97 -13.40 -15.64
CA GLY A 179 11.00 -12.84 -16.57
C GLY A 179 9.85 -12.12 -15.87
N TRP A 180 8.98 -11.54 -16.69
CA TRP A 180 7.81 -10.80 -16.22
C TRP A 180 6.62 -10.95 -17.16
N GLN A 181 5.50 -11.37 -16.59
CA GLN A 181 4.17 -11.08 -17.12
C GLN A 181 3.37 -10.42 -15.99
N PRO A 182 2.48 -9.46 -16.27
CA PRO A 182 2.05 -8.52 -15.23
C PRO A 182 1.32 -9.16 -14.04
N LEU A 183 1.48 -8.53 -12.87
CA LEU A 183 1.11 -9.03 -11.55
C LEU A 183 1.94 -10.25 -11.11
N ILE A 184 1.33 -11.42 -10.92
CA ILE A 184 1.95 -12.52 -10.14
C ILE A 184 3.16 -13.20 -10.81
N TRP A 185 3.34 -13.05 -12.13
CA TRP A 185 4.35 -13.79 -12.91
C TRP A 185 5.70 -13.06 -12.92
N THR A 186 6.27 -12.86 -11.74
CA THR A 186 7.58 -12.20 -11.52
C THR A 186 8.66 -13.21 -11.15
N GLU A 187 9.93 -12.80 -11.31
CA GLU A 187 11.13 -13.60 -10.97
C GLU A 187 11.26 -14.81 -11.92
N ARG A 188 11.22 -16.06 -11.44
CA ARG A 188 11.12 -17.27 -12.26
C ARG A 188 9.78 -18.00 -12.08
N ARG A 189 8.74 -17.29 -11.61
CA ARG A 189 7.36 -17.82 -11.49
C ARG A 189 6.64 -17.69 -12.82
N PHE A 190 7.05 -18.47 -13.81
CA PHE A 190 6.48 -18.41 -15.16
C PHE A 190 5.05 -18.98 -15.21
N PRO A 191 4.21 -18.53 -16.16
CA PRO A 191 2.88 -19.11 -16.40
C PRO A 191 2.95 -20.64 -16.60
N MET A 192 2.04 -21.40 -15.96
CA MET A 192 1.97 -22.88 -16.13
C MET A 192 1.41 -23.30 -17.50
N LEU A 193 0.60 -22.44 -18.10
CA LEU A 193 0.08 -22.53 -19.47
C LEU A 193 0.31 -21.18 -20.17
N PRO A 194 0.09 -21.06 -21.48
CA PRO A 194 -0.01 -19.78 -22.19
C PRO A 194 -1.23 -18.95 -21.76
N TYR A 195 -1.20 -18.45 -20.52
CA TYR A 195 -2.19 -17.54 -19.97
C TYR A 195 -1.99 -16.12 -20.52
N LEU A 196 -3.08 -15.46 -20.91
CA LEU A 196 -3.08 -14.06 -21.32
C LEU A 196 -3.33 -13.14 -20.10
N THR A 197 -2.47 -12.16 -19.83
CA THR A 197 -2.82 -11.06 -18.92
C THR A 197 -3.40 -9.90 -19.73
N THR A 198 -4.65 -9.53 -19.47
CA THR A 198 -5.37 -8.49 -20.24
C THR A 198 -4.96 -7.08 -19.83
N ALA A 199 -5.01 -6.12 -20.76
CA ALA A 199 -4.52 -4.75 -20.57
C ALA A 199 -4.96 -4.07 -19.24
N HIS A 200 -6.22 -4.22 -18.83
CA HIS A 200 -6.72 -3.61 -17.58
C HIS A 200 -6.11 -4.17 -16.28
N MET A 201 -5.37 -5.28 -16.35
CA MET A 201 -4.64 -5.90 -15.23
C MET A 201 -3.10 -5.74 -15.34
N CYS A 202 -2.60 -4.91 -16.27
CA CYS A 202 -1.17 -4.75 -16.51
C CYS A 202 -0.64 -3.41 -15.93
N PRO A 203 0.04 -3.37 -14.76
CA PRO A 203 0.54 -2.11 -14.18
C PRO A 203 1.51 -1.35 -15.09
N LEU A 204 2.15 -2.08 -16.00
CA LEU A 204 2.77 -1.62 -17.24
C LEU A 204 2.38 -2.64 -18.35
N PRO A 205 1.96 -2.22 -19.56
CA PRO A 205 1.31 -3.13 -20.52
C PRO A 205 2.30 -3.86 -21.42
N GLY A 206 3.16 -4.70 -20.84
CA GLY A 206 4.14 -5.51 -21.56
C GLY A 206 4.45 -6.85 -20.89
N ALA A 207 5.27 -7.66 -21.55
CA ALA A 207 5.91 -8.84 -20.99
C ALA A 207 7.41 -8.81 -21.27
N PHE A 208 8.22 -9.42 -20.40
CA PHE A 208 9.69 -9.45 -20.47
C PHE A 208 10.23 -10.87 -20.23
N VAL A 209 11.34 -11.21 -20.87
CA VAL A 209 12.21 -12.34 -20.49
C VAL A 209 13.66 -11.88 -20.51
N ARG A 210 14.48 -12.38 -19.60
CA ARG A 210 15.93 -12.15 -19.61
C ARG A 210 16.67 -13.46 -19.78
N HIS A 211 17.50 -13.56 -20.82
CA HIS A 211 18.39 -14.69 -21.07
C HIS A 211 19.65 -14.24 -21.81
N GLY A 212 20.77 -14.92 -21.58
CA GLY A 212 22.05 -14.56 -22.20
C GLY A 212 22.51 -13.14 -21.86
N GLY A 213 22.16 -12.64 -20.67
CA GLY A 213 22.47 -11.29 -20.21
C GLY A 213 21.69 -10.17 -20.92
N THR A 214 20.67 -10.49 -21.73
CA THR A 214 19.82 -9.50 -22.41
C THR A 214 18.36 -9.66 -22.02
N LEU A 215 17.71 -8.56 -21.64
CA LEU A 215 16.26 -8.52 -21.47
C LEU A 215 15.59 -8.21 -22.80
N TYR A 216 14.69 -9.08 -23.22
CA TYR A 216 13.79 -8.89 -24.36
C TYR A 216 12.38 -8.59 -23.88
N GLY A 217 11.66 -7.75 -24.61
CA GLY A 217 10.31 -7.35 -24.24
C GLY A 217 9.44 -6.95 -25.42
N VAL A 218 8.13 -7.13 -25.23
CA VAL A 218 7.07 -6.62 -26.11
C VAL A 218 6.09 -5.85 -25.23
N VAL A 219 5.84 -4.60 -25.59
CA VAL A 219 5.00 -3.65 -24.82
C VAL A 219 3.98 -3.03 -25.78
N ALA A 220 2.76 -2.77 -25.33
CA ALA A 220 1.83 -1.93 -26.10
C ALA A 220 2.40 -0.51 -26.27
N ASP A 221 2.02 0.19 -27.35
CA ASP A 221 2.22 1.63 -27.42
C ASP A 221 1.22 2.35 -26.49
N PRO A 222 1.58 3.50 -25.89
CA PRO A 222 0.63 4.36 -25.19
C PRO A 222 -0.65 4.69 -25.96
N SER A 223 -0.63 4.75 -27.29
CA SER A 223 -1.86 4.96 -28.08
C SER A 223 -2.88 3.81 -28.00
N GLU A 224 -2.46 2.60 -27.62
CA GLU A 224 -3.32 1.43 -27.56
C GLU A 224 -4.03 1.24 -26.21
N LEU A 225 -3.52 1.91 -25.16
CA LEU A 225 -4.10 1.96 -23.83
C LEU A 225 -4.42 3.43 -23.46
N PRO A 226 -5.53 4.00 -23.95
CA PRO A 226 -5.87 5.40 -23.72
C PRO A 226 -6.17 5.68 -22.25
N PHE A 227 -6.03 6.95 -21.85
CA PHE A 227 -6.38 7.34 -20.48
C PHE A 227 -7.86 7.18 -20.20
N GLN A 228 -8.76 7.66 -21.08
CA GLN A 228 -10.21 7.49 -20.97
C GLN A 228 -10.78 6.61 -22.09
N PRO A 229 -11.83 5.80 -21.82
CA PRO A 229 -12.39 5.49 -20.50
C PRO A 229 -11.39 4.74 -19.60
N LEU A 230 -11.67 4.58 -18.31
CA LEU A 230 -10.84 3.74 -17.43
C LEU A 230 -10.74 2.30 -18.02
N PRO A 231 -9.55 1.68 -18.08
CA PRO A 231 -9.41 0.31 -18.58
C PRO A 231 -10.22 -0.71 -17.76
N THR A 232 -10.96 -1.56 -18.46
CA THR A 232 -11.74 -2.70 -17.92
C THR A 232 -11.48 -3.95 -18.75
N PHE A 233 -11.97 -5.12 -18.30
CA PHE A 233 -11.92 -6.34 -19.10
C PHE A 233 -12.62 -6.16 -20.46
N ASP A 234 -13.82 -5.58 -20.46
CA ASP A 234 -14.67 -5.45 -21.65
C ASP A 234 -14.09 -4.48 -22.70
N ASN A 235 -13.36 -3.44 -22.28
CA ASN A 235 -12.72 -2.46 -23.18
C ASN A 235 -11.23 -2.74 -23.47
N SER A 236 -10.64 -3.78 -22.86
CA SER A 236 -9.24 -4.17 -23.11
C SER A 236 -9.06 -4.61 -24.57
N ARG A 237 -8.38 -3.78 -25.37
CA ARG A 237 -8.10 -4.06 -26.79
C ARG A 237 -7.03 -5.14 -27.00
N PHE A 238 -6.23 -5.46 -25.99
CA PHE A 238 -5.12 -6.42 -26.09
C PHE A 238 -4.83 -7.12 -24.76
N GLY A 239 -4.01 -8.16 -24.82
CA GLY A 239 -3.35 -8.76 -23.67
C GLY A 239 -1.93 -9.20 -24.00
N VAL A 240 -1.15 -9.50 -22.97
CA VAL A 240 0.26 -9.93 -23.06
C VAL A 240 0.44 -11.32 -22.48
N ALA A 241 1.41 -12.08 -23.02
CA ALA A 241 1.70 -13.46 -22.61
C ALA A 241 3.20 -13.75 -22.70
N LEU A 242 3.69 -14.71 -21.91
CA LEU A 242 5.13 -15.04 -21.81
C LEU A 242 5.50 -16.49 -22.19
N ARG A 243 4.58 -17.47 -22.07
CA ARG A 243 4.84 -18.85 -22.50
C ARG A 243 4.23 -19.13 -23.87
N THR A 244 5.02 -19.64 -24.80
CA THR A 244 4.62 -20.01 -26.18
C THR A 244 3.82 -21.33 -26.20
N ALA A 245 3.24 -21.68 -27.36
CA ALA A 245 2.58 -22.97 -27.53
C ALA A 245 3.57 -24.15 -27.44
N GLU A 246 4.81 -23.90 -27.83
CA GLU A 246 5.97 -24.79 -27.81
C GLU A 246 6.57 -24.90 -26.39
N LYS A 247 5.95 -24.22 -25.40
CA LYS A 247 6.29 -24.15 -23.98
C LYS A 247 7.59 -23.43 -23.65
N THR A 248 8.27 -22.86 -24.64
CA THR A 248 9.38 -21.90 -24.45
C THR A 248 8.89 -20.58 -23.86
N LEU A 249 9.81 -19.72 -23.45
CA LEU A 249 9.50 -18.36 -22.98
C LEU A 249 9.86 -17.35 -24.08
N SER A 250 8.90 -16.51 -24.45
CA SER A 250 9.06 -15.38 -25.38
C SER A 250 7.99 -14.32 -25.09
N PRO A 251 8.33 -13.02 -25.07
CA PRO A 251 7.36 -11.95 -24.87
C PRO A 251 6.39 -11.81 -26.06
N MET A 252 5.10 -11.92 -25.80
CA MET A 252 4.05 -11.85 -26.83
C MET A 252 2.95 -10.87 -26.46
N LEU A 253 2.30 -10.30 -27.47
CA LEU A 253 1.14 -9.42 -27.33
C LEU A 253 0.08 -9.80 -28.37
N PHE A 254 -1.16 -10.00 -27.92
CA PHE A 254 -2.30 -10.37 -28.76
C PHE A 254 -3.37 -9.28 -28.81
N PHE A 255 -3.71 -8.86 -30.02
CA PHE A 255 -4.71 -7.82 -30.31
C PHE A 255 -5.56 -8.23 -31.54
N PRO A 256 -6.87 -7.91 -31.58
CA PRO A 256 -7.76 -7.81 -30.44
C PRO A 256 -7.58 -9.00 -29.47
N MET A 257 -7.98 -8.89 -28.21
CA MET A 257 -8.18 -10.11 -27.41
C MET A 257 -9.26 -10.96 -28.08
N LEU A 258 -9.05 -12.26 -28.29
CA LEU A 258 -10.04 -13.12 -28.95
C LEU A 258 -11.39 -13.09 -28.19
N GLY A 259 -12.46 -12.62 -28.82
CA GLY A 259 -13.77 -12.41 -28.17
C GLY A 259 -13.96 -11.06 -27.46
N GLY A 260 -12.92 -10.24 -27.33
CA GLY A 260 -12.96 -8.91 -26.71
C GLY A 260 -13.18 -7.76 -27.72
N ALA A 261 -12.98 -6.53 -27.25
CA ALA A 261 -13.20 -5.30 -28.01
C ALA A 261 -12.48 -5.31 -29.39
N GLY A 262 -13.26 -5.24 -30.47
CA GLY A 262 -12.76 -5.25 -31.85
C GLY A 262 -12.46 -6.64 -32.44
N SER A 263 -12.62 -7.73 -31.68
CA SER A 263 -12.33 -9.09 -32.14
C SER A 263 -13.34 -9.62 -33.15
N HIS A 264 -14.63 -9.32 -32.99
CA HIS A 264 -15.62 -9.54 -34.04
C HIS A 264 -15.52 -8.48 -35.13
N GLY A 265 -15.71 -8.86 -36.39
CA GLY A 265 -15.73 -7.95 -37.54
C GLY A 265 -15.90 -8.68 -38.87
N LYS A 266 -16.16 -7.92 -39.94
CA LYS A 266 -16.49 -8.40 -41.29
C LYS A 266 -15.29 -8.45 -42.23
N ALA A 267 -15.40 -9.19 -43.33
CA ALA A 267 -14.46 -9.12 -44.44
C ALA A 267 -14.30 -7.68 -44.97
N GLY A 268 -13.07 -7.30 -45.34
CA GLY A 268 -12.71 -5.95 -45.78
C GLY A 268 -12.40 -4.96 -44.67
N GLU A 269 -12.96 -5.12 -43.46
CA GLU A 269 -12.62 -4.27 -42.32
C GLU A 269 -11.14 -4.42 -41.95
N THR A 270 -10.51 -3.31 -41.55
CA THR A 270 -9.08 -3.26 -41.22
C THR A 270 -8.85 -2.82 -39.78
N LEU A 271 -7.96 -3.52 -39.10
CA LEU A 271 -7.50 -3.23 -37.74
C LEU A 271 -6.08 -2.66 -37.79
N THR A 272 -5.79 -1.69 -36.92
CA THR A 272 -4.43 -1.16 -36.73
C THR A 272 -4.05 -1.23 -35.25
N PHE A 273 -2.79 -1.54 -34.97
CA PHE A 273 -2.23 -1.59 -33.61
C PHE A 273 -0.73 -1.27 -33.60
N LYS A 274 -0.25 -0.64 -32.53
CA LYS A 274 1.17 -0.32 -32.30
C LYS A 274 1.72 -1.02 -31.07
N LEU A 275 2.91 -1.59 -31.20
CA LEU A 275 3.68 -2.14 -30.08
C LEU A 275 5.14 -1.66 -30.14
N ARG A 276 5.84 -1.77 -29.02
CA ARG A 276 7.26 -1.47 -28.87
C ARG A 276 8.06 -2.75 -28.68
N LEU A 277 9.14 -2.87 -29.45
CA LEU A 277 10.11 -3.96 -29.33
C LEU A 277 11.26 -3.50 -28.42
N VAL A 278 11.57 -4.27 -27.39
CA VAL A 278 12.56 -3.91 -26.36
C VAL A 278 13.69 -4.94 -26.34
N ALA A 279 14.94 -4.47 -26.49
CA ALA A 279 16.15 -5.25 -26.22
C ALA A 279 17.08 -4.42 -25.35
N LEU A 280 17.37 -4.89 -24.13
CA LEU A 280 18.15 -4.18 -23.12
C LEU A 280 19.24 -5.10 -22.55
N PRO A 281 20.45 -5.11 -23.15
CA PRO A 281 21.62 -5.82 -22.61
C PRO A 281 21.98 -5.35 -21.20
N GLY A 282 22.47 -6.27 -20.37
CA GLY A 282 22.88 -6.04 -18.97
C GLY A 282 21.75 -5.67 -18.00
N THR A 283 20.54 -5.41 -18.50
CA THR A 283 19.44 -4.80 -17.75
C THR A 283 18.55 -5.87 -17.11
N ASP A 284 18.06 -5.62 -15.90
CA ASP A 284 17.17 -6.53 -15.17
C ASP A 284 15.68 -6.13 -15.34
N VAL A 285 14.76 -7.01 -14.96
CA VAL A 285 13.30 -6.80 -15.07
C VAL A 285 12.84 -5.52 -14.37
N THR A 286 13.41 -5.19 -13.21
CA THR A 286 13.01 -4.02 -12.42
C THR A 286 13.58 -2.71 -12.97
N ALA A 287 14.76 -2.75 -13.59
CA ALA A 287 15.37 -1.63 -14.29
C ALA A 287 14.70 -1.39 -15.66
N ALA A 288 14.35 -2.45 -16.39
CA ALA A 288 13.58 -2.36 -17.63
C ALA A 288 12.16 -1.82 -17.39
N PHE A 289 11.49 -2.30 -16.34
CA PHE A 289 10.17 -1.79 -15.94
C PHE A 289 10.22 -0.28 -15.63
N GLU A 290 11.20 0.21 -14.86
CA GLU A 290 11.40 1.65 -14.68
C GLU A 290 11.69 2.37 -16.00
N LYS A 291 12.65 1.88 -16.80
CA LYS A 291 13.05 2.56 -18.05
C LYS A 291 11.86 2.74 -18.99
N ILE A 292 11.03 1.71 -19.14
CA ILE A 292 9.82 1.76 -19.98
C ILE A 292 8.73 2.61 -19.32
N ALA A 293 8.55 2.53 -18.00
CA ALA A 293 7.62 3.41 -17.28
C ALA A 293 7.97 4.89 -17.52
N ARG A 294 9.24 5.28 -17.36
CA ARG A 294 9.71 6.66 -17.54
C ARG A 294 9.76 7.10 -19.01
N GLU A 295 10.34 6.29 -19.90
CA GLU A 295 10.64 6.72 -21.29
C GLU A 295 9.51 6.44 -22.30
N LEU A 296 8.55 5.58 -21.98
CA LEU A 296 7.40 5.28 -22.85
C LEU A 296 6.06 5.73 -22.25
N TYR A 297 5.83 5.50 -20.95
CA TYR A 297 4.58 5.88 -20.28
C TYR A 297 4.66 7.20 -19.49
N ASP A 298 5.80 7.90 -19.58
CA ASP A 298 6.08 9.18 -18.93
C ASP A 298 5.82 9.14 -17.40
N PHE A 299 6.18 8.05 -16.74
CA PHE A 299 6.12 7.96 -15.28
C PHE A 299 7.17 8.87 -14.64
N ARG A 300 6.69 9.87 -13.90
CA ARG A 300 7.46 10.84 -13.12
C ARG A 300 6.52 11.43 -12.07
N ASP A 301 7.08 11.97 -11.00
CA ASP A 301 6.28 12.77 -10.09
C ASP A 301 5.61 13.95 -10.82
N ARG A 302 4.36 14.19 -10.47
CA ARG A 302 3.50 15.29 -10.92
C ARG A 302 2.67 15.87 -9.77
N ARG A 303 2.75 15.28 -8.57
CA ARG A 303 1.78 15.53 -7.51
C ARG A 303 2.28 16.61 -6.56
N HIS A 304 1.41 17.58 -6.36
CA HIS A 304 1.54 18.69 -5.41
C HIS A 304 0.22 18.79 -4.62
N ASN A 305 0.12 19.64 -3.59
CA ASN A 305 -1.04 19.70 -2.70
C ASN A 305 -2.24 20.46 -3.31
N ALA A 306 -2.64 20.12 -4.53
CA ALA A 306 -3.75 20.70 -5.31
C ALA A 306 -5.15 20.59 -4.67
N LEU A 307 -5.25 20.04 -3.45
CA LEU A 307 -6.47 19.85 -2.68
C LEU A 307 -6.38 20.45 -1.26
N GLY A 308 -5.20 20.90 -0.81
CA GLY A 308 -4.90 21.21 0.59
C GLY A 308 -3.80 20.33 1.19
N THR A 309 -3.32 20.71 2.37
CA THR A 309 -2.24 19.99 3.09
C THR A 309 -2.63 18.55 3.49
N LEU A 310 -1.62 17.66 3.60
CA LEU A 310 -1.79 16.36 4.24
C LEU A 310 -2.14 16.49 5.73
N ASN A 311 -1.76 17.58 6.40
CA ASN A 311 -2.14 17.85 7.79
C ASN A 311 -3.66 17.98 7.93
N ALA A 312 -4.31 18.75 7.05
CA ALA A 312 -5.77 18.86 7.03
C ALA A 312 -6.44 17.52 6.67
N ALA A 313 -5.86 16.75 5.74
CA ALA A 313 -6.34 15.41 5.43
C ALA A 313 -6.25 14.45 6.64
N LEU A 314 -5.16 14.51 7.42
CA LEU A 314 -4.97 13.71 8.63
C LEU A 314 -6.06 14.01 9.68
N THR A 315 -6.25 15.29 10.05
CA THR A 315 -7.34 15.71 10.96
C THR A 315 -8.69 15.20 10.48
N ASN A 316 -9.02 15.35 9.19
CA ASN A 316 -10.30 14.88 8.63
C ASN A 316 -10.46 13.35 8.62
N ILE A 317 -9.38 12.57 8.55
CA ILE A 317 -9.42 11.10 8.71
C ILE A 317 -9.63 10.73 10.20
N ILE A 318 -8.97 11.42 11.12
CA ILE A 318 -9.11 11.23 12.57
C ILE A 318 -10.56 11.53 13.01
N ASP A 319 -11.10 12.69 12.62
CA ASP A 319 -12.47 13.09 12.94
C ASP A 319 -13.50 12.17 12.28
N TYR A 320 -13.23 11.65 11.08
CA TYR A 320 -14.05 10.59 10.50
C TYR A 320 -14.06 9.33 11.37
N GLY A 321 -12.89 8.87 11.84
CA GLY A 321 -12.75 7.71 12.74
C GLY A 321 -13.41 7.89 14.12
N MET A 322 -13.49 9.12 14.62
CA MET A 322 -14.25 9.45 15.82
C MET A 322 -15.75 9.60 15.57
N SER A 323 -16.16 10.00 14.36
CA SER A 323 -17.58 10.15 13.99
C SER A 323 -18.38 8.85 14.02
N LYS A 324 -19.71 8.97 14.14
CA LYS A 324 -20.66 7.84 13.97
C LYS A 324 -20.58 7.14 12.61
N TYR A 325 -20.02 7.79 11.59
CA TYR A 325 -19.88 7.22 10.25
C TYR A 325 -18.68 6.26 10.12
N SER A 326 -17.86 6.13 11.17
CA SER A 326 -16.80 5.10 11.30
C SER A 326 -17.33 3.69 11.59
N TYR A 327 -18.64 3.51 11.85
CA TYR A 327 -19.25 2.22 12.22
C TYR A 327 -18.53 1.52 13.38
N TRP A 328 -18.01 2.29 14.34
CA TRP A 328 -17.48 1.77 15.61
C TRP A 328 -18.58 1.11 16.44
N ASN A 329 -18.39 -0.18 16.78
CA ASN A 329 -19.27 -0.93 17.66
C ASN A 329 -18.61 -1.00 19.04
N ALA A 330 -19.07 -0.14 19.96
CA ALA A 330 -18.50 -0.04 21.29
C ALA A 330 -18.71 -1.30 22.16
N PRO A 331 -19.90 -1.95 22.21
CA PRO A 331 -20.08 -3.23 22.91
C PRO A 331 -19.12 -4.34 22.47
N LEU A 332 -18.87 -4.48 21.16
CA LEU A 332 -17.90 -5.46 20.64
C LEU A 332 -16.46 -4.95 20.56
N ARG A 333 -16.23 -3.69 20.95
CA ARG A 333 -14.92 -3.03 21.04
C ARG A 333 -14.14 -3.02 19.72
N GLY A 334 -14.83 -2.84 18.59
CA GLY A 334 -14.20 -2.91 17.27
C GLY A 334 -14.91 -2.18 16.14
N CYS A 335 -14.17 -1.91 15.06
CA CYS A 335 -14.72 -1.37 13.82
C CYS A 335 -15.63 -2.41 13.14
N GLY A 336 -16.88 -2.04 12.82
CA GLY A 336 -17.83 -2.93 12.14
C GLY A 336 -17.34 -3.36 10.75
N TYR A 337 -17.56 -4.61 10.37
CA TYR A 337 -17.05 -5.19 9.14
C TYR A 337 -18.14 -5.39 8.06
N SER A 338 -19.15 -4.49 8.06
CA SER A 338 -20.41 -4.58 7.30
C SER A 338 -20.31 -4.66 5.77
N THR A 339 -19.13 -4.36 5.21
CA THR A 339 -18.86 -4.56 3.78
C THR A 339 -18.79 -6.05 3.44
N ASP A 340 -17.92 -6.81 4.11
CA ASP A 340 -17.70 -8.23 3.79
C ASP A 340 -18.52 -9.17 4.68
N VAL A 341 -18.58 -8.89 5.99
CA VAL A 341 -19.16 -9.78 7.01
C VAL A 341 -20.09 -8.98 7.93
N PRO A 342 -21.35 -8.74 7.52
CA PRO A 342 -22.35 -8.06 8.33
C PRO A 342 -22.49 -8.69 9.72
N GLY A 343 -22.52 -7.85 10.76
CA GLY A 343 -22.60 -8.26 12.17
C GLY A 343 -21.25 -8.60 12.83
N ALA A 344 -20.16 -8.71 12.07
CA ALA A 344 -18.81 -8.88 12.62
C ALA A 344 -18.13 -7.53 12.90
N VAL A 345 -17.08 -7.56 13.72
CA VAL A 345 -16.12 -6.46 13.91
C VAL A 345 -14.69 -6.93 13.61
N LYS A 346 -13.83 -6.01 13.19
CA LYS A 346 -12.42 -6.29 12.85
C LYS A 346 -11.52 -5.22 13.45
N ASN A 347 -10.48 -5.62 14.16
CA ASN A 347 -9.38 -4.76 14.61
C ASN A 347 -8.05 -5.39 14.20
N VAL A 348 -7.02 -4.57 13.97
CA VAL A 348 -5.76 -5.03 13.34
C VAL A 348 -4.50 -4.68 14.13
N SER A 349 -4.51 -3.55 14.85
CA SER A 349 -3.47 -3.13 15.80
C SER A 349 -3.99 -1.94 16.62
N SER A 350 -3.73 -1.97 17.93
CA SER A 350 -4.04 -0.88 18.87
C SER A 350 -3.10 0.31 18.72
N LEU A 351 -1.92 0.07 18.12
CA LEU A 351 -0.87 1.07 17.96
C LEU A 351 -1.31 2.26 17.09
N ASN A 352 -2.15 2.06 16.07
CA ASN A 352 -2.58 3.13 15.17
C ASN A 352 -3.33 4.27 15.90
N PRO A 353 -4.49 4.05 16.58
CA PRO A 353 -5.15 5.10 17.35
C PRO A 353 -4.33 5.55 18.58
N LEU A 354 -3.46 4.69 19.13
CA LEU A 354 -2.60 5.04 20.27
C LEU A 354 -1.55 6.09 19.86
N GLU A 355 -0.91 5.92 18.71
CA GLU A 355 0.03 6.89 18.14
C GLU A 355 -0.63 8.26 17.96
N LEU A 356 -1.83 8.25 17.36
CA LEU A 356 -2.60 9.46 17.07
C LEU A 356 -3.02 10.16 18.37
N ALA A 357 -3.36 9.42 19.44
CA ALA A 357 -3.60 9.99 20.76
C ALA A 357 -2.35 10.68 21.35
N PHE A 358 -1.17 10.05 21.22
CA PHE A 358 0.10 10.61 21.69
C PHE A 358 0.46 11.91 20.96
N VAL A 359 0.40 11.94 19.62
CA VAL A 359 0.87 13.12 18.85
C VAL A 359 -0.14 14.26 18.79
N THR A 360 -1.45 13.97 18.78
CA THR A 360 -2.49 15.03 18.80
C THR A 360 -2.77 15.56 20.20
N GLY A 361 -2.54 14.74 21.23
CA GLY A 361 -2.97 15.01 22.61
C GLY A 361 -4.48 14.94 22.81
N ARG A 362 -5.20 14.11 22.03
CA ARG A 362 -6.66 13.93 22.11
C ARG A 362 -7.02 12.72 23.00
N PRO A 363 -7.62 12.92 24.19
CA PRO A 363 -7.90 11.83 25.13
C PRO A 363 -8.93 10.82 24.62
N GLU A 364 -9.85 11.24 23.75
CA GLU A 364 -10.88 10.36 23.19
C GLU A 364 -10.32 9.31 22.23
N LEU A 365 -9.19 9.59 21.56
CA LEU A 365 -8.48 8.58 20.76
C LEU A 365 -7.88 7.48 21.64
N PHE A 366 -7.41 7.83 22.84
CA PHE A 366 -6.95 6.84 23.80
C PHE A 366 -8.13 6.04 24.39
N ASN A 367 -9.11 6.75 24.97
CA ASN A 367 -10.21 6.17 25.74
C ASN A 367 -11.19 5.36 24.88
N ASP A 368 -11.60 5.90 23.72
CA ASP A 368 -12.74 5.36 22.96
C ASP A 368 -12.30 4.48 21.79
N ARG A 369 -10.99 4.39 21.52
CA ARG A 369 -10.42 3.62 20.40
C ARG A 369 -9.20 2.80 20.82
N ALA A 370 -8.08 3.43 21.20
CA ALA A 370 -6.83 2.71 21.42
C ALA A 370 -6.90 1.66 22.52
N ARG A 371 -7.39 2.04 23.71
CA ARG A 371 -7.58 1.13 24.83
C ARG A 371 -8.61 0.02 24.52
N PRO A 372 -9.83 0.30 24.02
CA PRO A 372 -10.77 -0.76 23.63
C PRO A 372 -10.21 -1.73 22.59
N ILE A 373 -9.41 -1.24 21.63
CA ILE A 373 -8.75 -2.09 20.63
C ILE A 373 -7.62 -2.94 21.28
N LEU A 374 -6.87 -2.40 22.23
CA LEU A 374 -5.87 -3.16 22.99
C LEU A 374 -6.55 -4.28 23.81
N GLU A 375 -7.62 -3.95 24.54
CA GLU A 375 -8.42 -4.90 25.32
C GLU A 375 -9.03 -6.00 24.42
N TYR A 376 -9.52 -5.63 23.23
CA TYR A 376 -9.95 -6.57 22.18
C TYR A 376 -8.80 -7.50 21.72
N LEU A 377 -7.66 -6.93 21.35
CA LEU A 377 -6.51 -7.68 20.83
C LEU A 377 -5.87 -8.60 21.87
N PHE A 378 -6.05 -8.28 23.16
CA PHE A 378 -5.62 -9.11 24.28
C PHE A 378 -6.53 -10.33 24.52
N SER A 379 -7.83 -10.21 24.22
CA SER A 379 -8.86 -11.20 24.59
C SER A 379 -9.35 -12.07 23.44
N ARG A 380 -9.54 -11.54 22.23
CA ARG A 380 -10.09 -12.29 21.08
C ARG A 380 -9.07 -13.28 20.52
N GLU A 381 -9.56 -14.39 19.97
CA GLU A 381 -8.73 -15.40 19.29
C GLU A 381 -8.21 -14.94 17.91
N LYS A 382 -9.02 -14.18 17.15
CA LYS A 382 -8.69 -13.67 15.81
C LYS A 382 -8.95 -12.16 15.69
N PHE A 383 -8.35 -11.52 14.69
CA PHE A 383 -8.61 -10.11 14.34
C PHE A 383 -10.07 -9.83 13.98
N LEU A 384 -10.76 -10.79 13.35
CA LEU A 384 -12.17 -10.72 12.96
C LEU A 384 -13.03 -11.51 13.96
N PHE A 385 -13.97 -10.82 14.61
CA PHE A 385 -14.87 -11.38 15.63
C PHE A 385 -16.34 -11.31 15.20
N SER A 386 -17.11 -12.36 15.47
CA SER A 386 -18.54 -12.44 15.21
C SER A 386 -19.30 -13.09 16.37
N LEU A 387 -20.47 -12.56 16.72
CA LEU A 387 -21.38 -13.20 17.65
C LEU A 387 -22.14 -14.39 17.03
N ASP A 388 -22.25 -14.48 15.71
CA ASP A 388 -22.89 -15.62 15.03
C ASP A 388 -21.91 -16.80 14.86
N PRO A 389 -22.12 -17.94 15.53
CA PRO A 389 -21.26 -19.13 15.37
C PRO A 389 -21.41 -19.80 13.99
N LYS A 390 -22.46 -19.48 13.22
CA LYS A 390 -22.69 -20.04 11.87
C LYS A 390 -21.93 -19.29 10.79
N GLN A 391 -21.46 -18.06 11.04
CA GLN A 391 -20.68 -17.28 10.07
C GLN A 391 -19.37 -17.97 9.69
N LYS A 392 -19.01 -17.95 8.39
CA LYS A 392 -17.79 -18.59 7.82
C LYS A 392 -17.05 -17.72 6.80
N ILE A 393 -17.65 -16.65 6.28
CA ILE A 393 -16.98 -15.72 5.35
C ILE A 393 -15.79 -15.07 6.09
N GLN A 394 -14.58 -15.18 5.53
CA GLN A 394 -13.31 -14.77 6.18
C GLN A 394 -13.02 -15.39 7.56
N SER A 395 -13.64 -16.53 7.90
CA SER A 395 -13.34 -17.35 9.09
C SER A 395 -13.23 -16.61 10.44
N PRO A 396 -14.23 -15.80 10.84
CA PRO A 396 -14.24 -15.13 12.15
C PRO A 396 -14.24 -16.12 13.31
N SER A 397 -13.85 -15.64 14.50
CA SER A 397 -14.05 -16.36 15.75
C SER A 397 -15.10 -15.69 16.64
N ARG A 398 -15.78 -16.48 17.48
CA ARG A 398 -16.57 -16.02 18.63
C ARG A 398 -15.76 -16.10 19.94
N ALA A 399 -14.57 -16.72 19.90
CA ALA A 399 -13.88 -17.18 21.08
C ALA A 399 -12.93 -16.11 21.67
N LEU A 400 -12.94 -15.98 23.00
CA LEU A 400 -12.01 -15.13 23.74
C LEU A 400 -10.77 -15.92 24.18
N LEU A 401 -10.10 -16.56 23.19
CA LEU A 401 -8.91 -17.40 23.39
C LEU A 401 -7.60 -16.67 23.05
N GLY A 402 -7.59 -15.34 23.22
CA GLY A 402 -6.51 -14.45 22.79
C GLY A 402 -5.16 -14.60 23.52
N PRO A 403 -4.17 -13.79 23.11
CA PRO A 403 -4.31 -12.62 22.23
C PRO A 403 -4.25 -12.90 20.73
N CYS A 404 -4.92 -12.05 19.94
CA CYS A 404 -4.96 -12.10 18.46
C CYS A 404 -4.02 -11.12 17.73
N ALA A 405 -3.05 -10.50 18.42
CA ALA A 405 -2.05 -9.65 17.78
C ALA A 405 -0.72 -10.39 17.49
N PRO A 406 0.14 -9.91 16.56
CA PRO A 406 1.47 -10.45 16.31
C PRO A 406 2.43 -10.25 17.51
N VAL A 407 3.63 -10.87 17.45
CA VAL A 407 4.65 -10.72 18.51
C VAL A 407 5.15 -9.27 18.59
N SER A 408 5.23 -8.60 17.45
CA SER A 408 5.62 -7.20 17.27
C SER A 408 4.74 -6.20 18.03
N GLU A 409 3.41 -6.38 18.01
CA GLU A 409 2.46 -5.53 18.77
C GLU A 409 2.85 -5.50 20.26
N PHE A 410 3.03 -6.66 20.88
CA PHE A 410 3.34 -6.77 22.30
C PHE A 410 4.79 -6.36 22.64
N ALA A 411 5.73 -6.50 21.71
CA ALA A 411 7.06 -5.94 21.85
C ALA A 411 7.00 -4.40 21.84
N ALA A 412 6.36 -3.80 20.82
CA ALA A 412 6.20 -2.35 20.70
C ALA A 412 5.47 -1.77 21.93
N LEU A 413 4.37 -2.39 22.39
CA LEU A 413 3.64 -1.97 23.59
C LEU A 413 4.51 -1.95 24.86
N HIS A 414 5.49 -2.85 25.00
CA HIS A 414 6.44 -2.82 26.11
C HIS A 414 7.33 -1.56 26.08
N ASP A 415 7.88 -1.19 24.92
CA ASP A 415 8.73 0.00 24.83
C ASP A 415 7.94 1.31 24.87
N ILE A 416 6.74 1.33 24.27
CA ILE A 416 5.80 2.47 24.31
C ILE A 416 5.28 2.71 25.74
N SER A 417 5.08 1.66 26.53
CA SER A 417 4.82 1.78 27.97
C SER A 417 6.09 1.97 28.81
N HIS A 418 7.28 2.08 28.21
CA HIS A 418 8.57 2.25 28.90
C HIS A 418 8.86 1.17 29.96
N GLY A 419 8.32 -0.04 29.78
CA GLY A 419 8.40 -1.12 30.77
C GLY A 419 7.45 -0.97 31.96
N ASN A 420 6.59 0.05 32.01
CA ASN A 420 5.55 0.21 33.05
C ASN A 420 4.51 -0.93 33.04
N THR A 421 4.47 -1.77 31.99
CA THR A 421 3.58 -2.93 31.87
C THR A 421 4.36 -4.20 31.51
N ASN A 422 4.65 -5.04 32.50
CA ASN A 422 5.41 -6.30 32.32
C ASN A 422 4.68 -7.33 31.44
N VAL A 423 3.34 -7.40 31.54
CA VAL A 423 2.55 -8.44 30.84
C VAL A 423 2.68 -8.37 29.31
N PHE A 424 3.06 -7.21 28.74
CA PHE A 424 3.33 -7.08 27.30
C PHE A 424 4.57 -7.89 26.86
N ILE A 425 5.73 -7.72 27.52
CA ILE A 425 6.95 -8.45 27.15
C ILE A 425 6.87 -9.94 27.51
N GLU A 426 6.19 -10.29 28.62
CA GLU A 426 5.85 -11.68 28.92
C GLU A 426 5.01 -12.32 27.80
N THR A 427 4.00 -11.59 27.31
CA THR A 427 3.16 -12.04 26.21
C THR A 427 3.98 -12.20 24.92
N ALA A 428 4.78 -11.21 24.52
CA ALA A 428 5.62 -11.30 23.32
C ALA A 428 6.57 -12.53 23.37
N ARG A 429 7.30 -12.71 24.48
CA ARG A 429 8.20 -13.86 24.69
C ARG A 429 7.46 -15.21 24.71
N LYS A 430 6.24 -15.27 25.29
CA LYS A 430 5.39 -16.47 25.35
C LYS A 430 4.81 -16.87 23.97
N LEU A 431 4.59 -15.89 23.10
CA LEU A 431 4.09 -16.07 21.73
C LEU A 431 5.21 -16.42 20.74
N TYR A 432 6.44 -15.91 20.93
CA TYR A 432 7.58 -16.18 20.04
C TYR A 432 7.82 -17.68 19.72
N PRO A 433 7.77 -18.64 20.66
CA PRO A 433 7.98 -20.07 20.31
C PRO A 433 6.72 -20.77 19.74
N ARG A 434 5.68 -20.04 19.29
CA ARG A 434 4.38 -20.61 18.93
C ARG A 434 3.81 -20.08 17.62
N ASP A 435 3.48 -21.00 16.72
CA ASP A 435 2.64 -20.72 15.55
C ASP A 435 1.17 -20.56 15.98
N ARG A 436 0.42 -19.66 15.33
CA ARG A 436 -0.99 -19.33 15.63
C ARG A 436 -1.77 -19.01 14.37
N VAL A 437 -3.10 -19.06 14.46
CA VAL A 437 -4.03 -18.60 13.42
C VAL A 437 -4.81 -17.40 13.96
N ILE A 438 -4.37 -16.19 13.61
CA ILE A 438 -4.96 -14.92 14.11
C ILE A 438 -5.73 -14.13 13.04
N ASN A 439 -5.57 -14.48 11.76
CA ASN A 439 -6.22 -13.85 10.62
C ASN A 439 -6.63 -14.91 9.59
N LEU A 440 -7.84 -14.82 9.04
CA LEU A 440 -8.42 -15.87 8.18
C LEU A 440 -8.21 -17.25 8.84
N ASP A 441 -7.71 -18.25 8.11
CA ASP A 441 -7.20 -19.51 8.68
C ASP A 441 -5.68 -19.69 8.44
N ASP A 442 -4.95 -18.58 8.22
CA ASP A 442 -3.53 -18.58 7.88
C ASP A 442 -2.60 -18.66 9.11
N VAL A 443 -1.52 -19.42 8.97
CA VAL A 443 -0.54 -19.66 10.06
C VAL A 443 0.44 -18.48 10.18
N SER A 444 0.22 -17.64 11.18
CA SER A 444 1.20 -16.68 11.68
C SER A 444 2.27 -17.43 12.48
N ARG A 445 3.50 -17.50 11.95
CA ARG A 445 4.60 -18.21 12.62
C ARG A 445 5.18 -17.43 13.79
N GLY A 446 5.53 -18.16 14.85
CA GLY A 446 6.19 -17.62 16.04
C GLY A 446 7.69 -17.41 15.86
N PRO A 447 8.50 -18.48 15.70
CA PRO A 447 9.95 -18.41 15.86
C PRO A 447 10.65 -17.93 14.59
N THR A 448 10.49 -16.64 14.31
CA THR A 448 10.92 -15.99 13.06
C THR A 448 11.95 -14.89 13.31
N TRP A 449 12.76 -14.59 12.30
CA TRP A 449 13.83 -13.60 12.43
C TRP A 449 13.30 -12.17 12.59
N TRP A 450 12.12 -11.86 12.04
CA TRP A 450 11.44 -10.58 12.23
C TRP A 450 10.80 -10.44 13.62
N ASN A 451 10.25 -11.53 14.18
CA ASN A 451 9.78 -11.51 15.57
C ASN A 451 10.95 -11.38 16.56
N ALA A 452 12.12 -11.96 16.25
CA ALA A 452 13.35 -11.72 17.00
C ALA A 452 13.82 -10.26 16.85
N LEU A 453 13.77 -9.66 15.65
CA LEU A 453 14.07 -8.25 15.46
C LEU A 453 13.14 -7.34 16.27
N ALA A 454 11.84 -7.62 16.33
CA ALA A 454 10.89 -6.88 17.14
C ALA A 454 11.24 -6.98 18.64
N LEU A 455 11.51 -8.18 19.15
CA LEU A 455 11.96 -8.38 20.53
C LEU A 455 13.27 -7.63 20.82
N TYR A 456 14.24 -7.61 19.90
CA TYR A 456 15.45 -6.79 20.04
C TYR A 456 15.13 -5.29 20.11
N ARG A 457 14.34 -4.76 19.17
CA ARG A 457 13.97 -3.34 19.09
C ARG A 457 13.26 -2.81 20.34
N SER A 458 12.64 -3.68 21.14
CA SER A 458 11.89 -3.32 22.34
C SER A 458 12.54 -3.78 23.67
N THR A 459 13.77 -4.32 23.63
CA THR A 459 14.51 -4.78 24.83
C THR A 459 16.01 -4.47 24.82
N GLY A 460 16.63 -4.32 23.65
CA GLY A 460 18.10 -4.23 23.50
C GLY A 460 18.86 -5.55 23.74
N GLU A 461 18.18 -6.67 24.03
CA GLU A 461 18.83 -7.94 24.38
C GLU A 461 19.54 -8.55 23.15
N LYS A 462 20.87 -8.51 23.14
CA LYS A 462 21.72 -8.89 21.98
C LYS A 462 21.41 -10.24 21.35
N HIS A 463 21.00 -11.24 22.14
CA HIS A 463 20.68 -12.56 21.59
C HIS A 463 19.50 -12.56 20.61
N TRP A 464 18.54 -11.63 20.74
CA TRP A 464 17.46 -11.45 19.77
C TRP A 464 18.00 -10.86 18.45
N LEU A 465 18.97 -9.95 18.51
CA LEU A 465 19.64 -9.42 17.32
C LEU A 465 20.49 -10.50 16.63
N GLU A 466 21.17 -11.36 17.39
CA GLU A 466 21.94 -12.49 16.85
C GLU A 466 21.04 -13.50 16.14
N LEU A 467 19.88 -13.82 16.72
CA LEU A 467 18.84 -14.63 16.07
C LEU A 467 18.26 -13.96 14.82
N ALA A 468 17.97 -12.65 14.89
CA ALA A 468 17.47 -11.87 13.76
C ALA A 468 18.47 -11.84 12.59
N ARG A 469 19.73 -11.50 12.85
CA ARG A 469 20.81 -11.46 11.84
C ARG A 469 21.02 -12.84 11.21
N LYS A 470 21.21 -13.88 12.02
CA LYS A 470 21.39 -15.28 11.54
C LYS A 470 20.22 -15.75 10.67
N GLY A 471 18.98 -15.45 11.08
CA GLY A 471 17.79 -15.83 10.33
C GLY A 471 17.59 -15.02 9.05
N ALA A 472 17.90 -13.72 9.07
CA ALA A 472 17.85 -12.84 7.90
C ALA A 472 18.93 -13.16 6.87
N ASP A 473 20.16 -13.48 7.31
CA ASP A 473 21.25 -13.89 6.42
C ASP A 473 20.88 -15.20 5.70
N ALA A 474 20.36 -16.19 6.43
CA ALA A 474 19.86 -17.44 5.84
C ALA A 474 18.63 -17.21 4.92
N TYR A 475 17.81 -16.19 5.20
CA TYR A 475 16.68 -15.79 4.37
C TYR A 475 17.13 -15.16 3.05
N ILE A 476 18.08 -14.23 3.10
CA ILE A 476 18.71 -13.60 1.92
C ILE A 476 19.26 -14.69 0.96
N THR A 477 20.05 -15.63 1.49
CA THR A 477 20.65 -16.73 0.69
C THR A 477 19.65 -17.73 0.09
N ARG A 478 18.40 -17.79 0.58
CA ARG A 478 17.34 -18.63 -0.03
C ARG A 478 16.34 -17.87 -0.90
N ARG A 479 16.14 -16.57 -0.68
CA ARG A 479 14.99 -15.81 -1.21
C ARG A 479 15.34 -14.51 -1.92
N VAL A 480 16.48 -13.90 -1.63
CA VAL A 480 16.92 -12.63 -2.26
C VAL A 480 17.99 -12.92 -3.30
N ASP A 481 19.02 -13.68 -2.93
CA ASP A 481 20.12 -14.11 -3.81
C ASP A 481 19.66 -15.11 -4.90
N LYS A 482 18.43 -15.61 -4.78
CA LYS A 482 17.83 -16.64 -5.63
C LYS A 482 16.41 -16.22 -6.02
N PRO A 483 16.13 -15.97 -7.32
CA PRO A 483 14.79 -15.66 -7.79
C PRO A 483 13.76 -16.74 -7.41
N ALA A 484 12.58 -16.33 -6.96
CA ALA A 484 11.49 -17.25 -6.66
C ALA A 484 11.07 -18.03 -7.92
N THR A 485 11.05 -19.37 -7.82
CA THR A 485 10.58 -20.28 -8.87
C THR A 485 9.14 -20.77 -8.65
N THR A 486 8.60 -20.61 -7.43
CA THR A 486 7.23 -20.99 -7.09
C THR A 486 6.57 -19.95 -6.19
N PHE A 487 5.24 -20.03 -6.05
CA PHE A 487 4.48 -19.18 -5.13
C PHE A 487 4.56 -19.61 -3.66
N LYS A 488 5.27 -20.70 -3.35
CA LYS A 488 5.43 -21.22 -1.98
C LYS A 488 6.67 -20.62 -1.31
N ASP A 489 6.61 -19.34 -0.96
CA ASP A 489 7.61 -18.72 -0.09
C ASP A 489 7.33 -19.18 1.36
N PRO A 490 8.27 -19.88 2.03
CA PRO A 490 8.05 -20.33 3.40
C PRO A 490 8.10 -19.19 4.42
N ASP A 491 8.67 -18.02 4.09
CA ASP A 491 8.82 -16.88 5.00
C ASP A 491 7.99 -15.65 4.57
N GLY A 492 7.38 -15.71 3.38
CA GLY A 492 6.37 -14.74 2.92
C GLY A 492 5.10 -14.76 3.78
N GLN A 493 4.37 -13.65 3.80
CA GLN A 493 3.22 -13.43 4.71
C GLN A 493 1.95 -14.27 4.41
N GLY A 494 2.04 -15.31 3.55
CA GLY A 494 1.01 -16.35 3.30
C GLY A 494 -0.28 -15.93 2.59
N THR A 495 -0.64 -14.66 2.66
CA THR A 495 -2.03 -14.18 2.59
C THR A 495 -2.42 -13.55 1.25
N PHE A 496 -1.87 -14.03 0.13
CA PHE A 496 -2.17 -13.58 -1.27
C PHE A 496 -2.03 -12.07 -1.60
N PHE A 497 -1.64 -11.22 -0.64
CA PHE A 497 -1.20 -9.85 -0.83
C PHE A 497 0.23 -9.76 -1.39
N TRP A 498 0.59 -8.61 -1.96
CA TRP A 498 1.90 -8.42 -2.63
C TRP A 498 3.11 -8.59 -1.72
N THR A 499 2.98 -8.30 -0.42
CA THR A 499 4.00 -8.58 0.60
C THR A 499 4.32 -10.07 0.78
N GLY A 500 3.41 -10.96 0.37
CA GLY A 500 3.63 -12.41 0.31
C GLY A 500 4.38 -12.88 -0.94
N TYR A 501 4.49 -12.04 -1.98
CA TYR A 501 5.15 -12.42 -3.25
C TYR A 501 6.57 -11.88 -3.40
N VAL A 502 7.02 -10.94 -2.57
CA VAL A 502 8.35 -10.29 -2.64
C VAL A 502 9.20 -10.62 -1.40
N PRO A 503 10.52 -10.37 -1.41
CA PRO A 503 11.32 -10.35 -0.19
C PRO A 503 10.73 -9.45 0.90
N ARG A 504 10.92 -9.80 2.18
CA ARG A 504 10.48 -9.04 3.38
C ARG A 504 11.24 -7.71 3.55
N TRP A 505 11.06 -6.78 2.61
CA TRP A 505 11.83 -5.55 2.48
C TRP A 505 11.63 -4.56 3.64
N LEU A 506 10.46 -4.57 4.26
CA LEU A 506 10.13 -3.73 5.41
C LEU A 506 10.92 -4.17 6.65
N ASP A 507 10.90 -5.48 6.95
CA ASP A 507 11.68 -6.07 8.04
C ASP A 507 13.20 -5.99 7.79
N LEU A 508 13.64 -6.14 6.54
CA LEU A 508 15.04 -5.99 6.14
C LEU A 508 15.53 -4.53 6.29
N LEU A 509 14.69 -3.53 5.98
CA LEU A 509 15.04 -2.13 6.25
C LEU A 509 15.16 -1.87 7.76
N MET A 510 14.24 -2.38 8.57
CA MET A 510 14.35 -2.26 10.04
C MET A 510 15.59 -2.96 10.59
N LEU A 511 16.03 -4.08 9.98
CA LEU A 511 17.27 -4.75 10.37
C LEU A 511 18.50 -3.95 9.93
N HIS A 512 18.46 -3.27 8.79
CA HIS A 512 19.49 -2.32 8.39
C HIS A 512 19.59 -1.15 9.39
N GLU A 513 18.48 -0.48 9.70
CA GLU A 513 18.42 0.60 10.70
C GLU A 513 18.98 0.15 12.07
N ALA A 514 18.68 -1.09 12.48
CA ALA A 514 19.13 -1.67 13.74
C ALA A 514 20.61 -2.12 13.78
N THR A 515 21.34 -2.10 12.65
CA THR A 515 22.71 -2.66 12.53
C THR A 515 23.71 -1.80 11.76
N GLY A 516 23.25 -0.90 10.89
CA GLY A 516 24.05 -0.23 9.87
C GLY A 516 24.54 -1.15 8.73
N GLU A 517 24.21 -2.45 8.73
CA GLU A 517 24.81 -3.40 7.79
C GLU A 517 24.18 -3.29 6.40
N LYS A 518 25.01 -2.94 5.39
CA LYS A 518 24.54 -2.63 4.03
C LYS A 518 23.80 -3.80 3.35
N ARG A 519 24.17 -5.07 3.61
CA ARG A 519 23.50 -6.23 2.98
C ARG A 519 21.99 -6.28 3.23
N TYR A 520 21.52 -5.75 4.37
CA TYR A 520 20.09 -5.66 4.67
C TYR A 520 19.41 -4.52 3.90
N LEU A 521 20.10 -3.40 3.66
CA LEU A 521 19.63 -2.32 2.80
C LEU A 521 19.52 -2.76 1.34
N ASP A 522 20.56 -3.40 0.81
CA ASP A 522 20.59 -3.90 -0.58
C ASP A 522 19.46 -4.93 -0.82
N ALA A 523 19.25 -5.84 0.15
CA ALA A 523 18.16 -6.82 0.11
C ALA A 523 16.76 -6.17 0.24
N ALA A 524 16.61 -5.15 1.09
CA ALA A 524 15.38 -4.36 1.20
C ALA A 524 15.08 -3.61 -0.11
N HIS A 525 16.08 -2.98 -0.71
CA HIS A 525 15.98 -2.29 -2.00
C HIS A 525 15.52 -3.24 -3.11
N ARG A 526 16.14 -4.44 -3.25
CA ARG A 526 15.68 -5.46 -4.21
C ARG A 526 14.21 -5.85 -3.99
N GLY A 527 13.79 -6.03 -2.73
CA GLY A 527 12.39 -6.35 -2.43
C GLY A 527 11.41 -5.23 -2.75
N ALA A 528 11.77 -3.96 -2.51
CA ALA A 528 10.98 -2.81 -2.90
C ALA A 528 10.90 -2.64 -4.43
N ARG A 529 11.99 -2.89 -5.16
CA ARG A 529 12.01 -2.89 -6.65
C ARG A 529 11.14 -4.00 -7.25
N LEU A 530 11.09 -5.18 -6.61
CA LEU A 530 10.14 -6.24 -6.98
C LEU A 530 8.69 -5.86 -6.63
N ASN A 531 8.47 -5.11 -5.54
CA ASN A 531 7.15 -4.63 -5.15
C ASN A 531 6.60 -3.55 -6.12
N ALA A 532 7.46 -2.72 -6.69
CA ALA A 532 7.09 -1.74 -7.71
C ALA A 532 6.46 -2.37 -8.99
N LEU A 533 6.69 -3.65 -9.26
CA LEU A 533 6.10 -4.37 -10.41
C LEU A 533 4.57 -4.58 -10.28
N TYR A 534 3.99 -4.35 -9.09
CA TYR A 534 2.54 -4.38 -8.84
C TYR A 534 1.88 -2.99 -8.91
N ILE A 535 2.68 -1.92 -9.02
CA ILE A 535 2.23 -0.52 -8.93
C ILE A 535 1.97 0.04 -10.33
N TRP A 536 0.87 0.77 -10.50
CA TRP A 536 0.46 1.34 -11.78
C TRP A 536 1.43 2.42 -12.26
N MET A 537 1.96 2.23 -13.47
CA MET A 537 2.77 3.19 -14.23
C MET A 537 2.06 3.65 -15.51
N CYS A 538 0.85 3.14 -15.79
CA CYS A 538 0.04 3.44 -16.96
C CYS A 538 -1.46 3.59 -16.61
N PRO A 539 -2.33 4.14 -17.48
CA PRO A 539 -2.06 4.69 -18.82
C PRO A 539 -1.13 5.92 -18.80
N LEU A 540 -0.72 6.38 -19.97
CA LEU A 540 -0.09 7.69 -20.12
C LEU A 540 -1.08 8.78 -19.65
N ILE A 541 -0.62 9.73 -18.85
CA ILE A 541 -1.44 10.85 -18.36
C ILE A 541 -1.39 11.98 -19.41
N PRO A 542 -2.53 12.34 -20.05
CA PRO A 542 -2.59 13.47 -20.97
C PRO A 542 -2.57 14.80 -20.23
N ASP A 543 -2.01 15.84 -20.86
CA ASP A 543 -2.07 17.21 -20.36
C ASP A 543 -3.41 17.86 -20.76
N THR A 544 -4.48 17.49 -20.05
CA THR A 544 -5.84 17.95 -20.32
C THR A 544 -6.75 17.82 -19.10
N ASP A 545 -7.83 18.59 -19.10
CA ASP A 545 -8.90 18.53 -18.11
C ASP A 545 -9.93 17.44 -18.49
N ILE A 546 -10.44 16.73 -17.47
CA ILE A 546 -11.42 15.66 -17.61
C ILE A 546 -12.73 16.12 -16.94
N ARG A 547 -13.84 16.12 -17.69
CA ARG A 547 -15.19 16.28 -17.11
C ARG A 547 -15.56 15.01 -16.34
N VAL A 548 -16.00 15.16 -15.10
CA VAL A 548 -16.38 14.07 -14.19
C VAL A 548 -17.81 14.23 -13.68
N ASN A 549 -18.29 13.22 -12.93
CA ASN A 549 -19.57 13.23 -12.20
C ASN A 549 -20.81 13.39 -13.09
N ILE A 550 -20.72 12.86 -14.32
CA ILE A 550 -21.67 13.10 -15.42
C ILE A 550 -23.13 12.85 -14.99
N GLY A 551 -24.00 13.82 -15.30
CA GLY A 551 -25.41 13.81 -14.85
C GLY A 551 -25.62 14.18 -13.38
N GLY A 552 -24.64 14.84 -12.74
CA GLY A 552 -24.69 15.28 -11.35
C GLY A 552 -24.56 14.15 -10.33
N LYS A 553 -23.85 13.08 -10.69
CA LYS A 553 -23.77 11.83 -9.92
C LYS A 553 -22.38 11.20 -9.97
N ALA A 554 -21.97 10.62 -8.85
CA ALA A 554 -20.81 9.74 -8.80
C ALA A 554 -21.10 8.42 -9.53
N PRO A 555 -20.10 7.82 -10.18
CA PRO A 555 -20.23 6.46 -10.72
C PRO A 555 -20.36 5.43 -9.59
N VAL A 556 -21.15 4.38 -9.82
CA VAL A 556 -21.51 3.37 -8.81
C VAL A 556 -20.69 2.11 -8.97
N TYR A 557 -20.10 1.62 -7.87
CA TYR A 557 -19.43 0.32 -7.82
C TYR A 557 -20.46 -0.81 -7.92
N TRP A 558 -20.27 -1.73 -8.87
CA TRP A 558 -21.24 -2.77 -9.24
C TRP A 558 -21.71 -3.63 -8.05
N TYR A 559 -20.84 -3.88 -7.08
CA TYR A 559 -21.14 -4.69 -5.89
C TYR A 559 -22.16 -3.98 -4.96
N LEU A 560 -21.97 -2.68 -4.77
CA LEU A 560 -22.82 -1.84 -3.91
C LEU A 560 -24.12 -1.45 -4.65
N GLY A 561 -24.04 -1.25 -5.97
CA GLY A 561 -25.22 -1.14 -6.83
C GLY A 561 -26.11 -2.38 -6.80
N ARG A 562 -25.52 -3.59 -6.79
CA ARG A 562 -26.26 -4.86 -6.56
C ARG A 562 -26.90 -4.96 -5.17
N ARG A 563 -26.30 -4.33 -4.16
CA ARG A 563 -26.88 -4.17 -2.80
C ARG A 563 -27.89 -3.02 -2.71
N GLY A 564 -28.24 -2.37 -3.82
CA GLY A 564 -29.24 -1.30 -3.91
C GLY A 564 -28.77 0.08 -3.47
N PHE A 565 -27.46 0.30 -3.28
CA PHE A 565 -26.94 1.58 -2.77
C PHE A 565 -27.05 2.66 -3.87
N PRO A 566 -27.71 3.80 -3.62
CA PRO A 566 -27.99 4.81 -4.65
C PRO A 566 -26.73 5.60 -5.03
N ALA A 567 -26.64 6.06 -6.28
CA ALA A 567 -25.57 6.94 -6.74
C ALA A 567 -25.50 8.23 -5.90
N ILE A 568 -24.31 8.56 -5.41
CA ILE A 568 -24.07 9.80 -4.63
C ILE A 568 -24.32 11.02 -5.53
N PRO A 569 -25.22 11.96 -5.17
CA PRO A 569 -25.35 13.23 -5.87
C PRO A 569 -24.12 14.11 -5.64
N ILE A 570 -23.53 14.62 -6.72
CA ILE A 570 -22.34 15.49 -6.68
C ILE A 570 -22.26 16.28 -8.00
N PRO A 571 -21.95 17.60 -8.00
CA PRO A 571 -21.91 18.39 -9.22
C PRO A 571 -20.95 17.83 -10.29
N GLU A 572 -21.31 18.05 -11.56
CA GLU A 572 -20.36 17.95 -12.67
C GLU A 572 -19.28 19.03 -12.52
N GLU A 573 -18.02 18.62 -12.69
CA GLU A 573 -16.86 19.52 -12.63
C GLU A 573 -15.78 19.01 -13.59
N THR A 574 -14.75 19.81 -13.86
CA THR A 574 -13.52 19.37 -14.52
C THR A 574 -12.38 19.23 -13.51
N ALA A 575 -11.47 18.30 -13.78
CA ALA A 575 -10.22 18.17 -13.05
C ALA A 575 -9.08 17.73 -13.98
N PRO A 576 -7.84 18.23 -13.77
CA PRO A 576 -6.68 17.79 -14.54
C PRO A 576 -6.49 16.27 -14.46
N ALA A 577 -6.20 15.63 -15.60
CA ALA A 577 -6.11 14.17 -15.71
C ALA A 577 -5.15 13.53 -14.69
N TRP A 578 -4.07 14.23 -14.31
CA TRP A 578 -3.09 13.73 -13.34
C TRP A 578 -3.68 13.49 -11.94
N ARG A 579 -4.63 14.33 -11.47
CA ARG A 579 -5.28 14.17 -10.16
C ARG A 579 -6.04 12.85 -10.09
N LEU A 580 -6.77 12.55 -11.16
CA LEU A 580 -7.61 11.37 -11.33
C LEU A 580 -6.82 10.10 -11.67
N SER A 581 -5.49 10.16 -11.72
CA SER A 581 -4.64 9.03 -12.11
C SER A 581 -4.41 8.02 -10.98
N GLU A 582 -4.54 6.75 -11.33
CA GLU A 582 -4.20 5.58 -10.51
C GLU A 582 -2.68 5.39 -10.28
N GLN A 583 -1.80 6.08 -11.03
CA GLN A 583 -0.36 5.86 -10.99
C GLN A 583 0.27 6.03 -9.59
N GLY A 584 1.20 5.14 -9.21
CA GLY A 584 1.81 5.09 -7.87
C GLY A 584 1.03 4.26 -6.83
N LEU A 585 -0.23 3.90 -7.14
CA LEU A 585 -1.02 2.93 -6.35
C LEU A 585 -0.96 1.53 -6.98
N ASN A 586 -1.35 0.53 -6.21
CA ASN A 586 -1.51 -0.88 -6.61
C ASN A 586 -2.92 -1.38 -6.26
N PRO A 587 -3.42 -2.45 -6.91
CA PRO A 587 -4.54 -3.23 -6.38
C PRO A 587 -4.20 -3.82 -4.99
N GLU A 588 -5.17 -4.37 -4.28
CA GLU A 588 -4.95 -4.96 -2.95
C GLU A 588 -4.16 -6.28 -2.99
N SER A 589 -4.64 -7.26 -3.76
CA SER A 589 -4.15 -8.65 -3.69
C SER A 589 -4.34 -9.39 -5.02
N SER A 590 -3.72 -10.56 -5.17
CA SER A 590 -3.86 -11.34 -6.42
C SER A 590 -5.31 -11.78 -6.68
N GLY A 591 -6.10 -11.98 -5.63
CA GLY A 591 -7.50 -12.39 -5.72
C GLY A 591 -8.42 -11.25 -6.18
N THR A 592 -8.19 -10.04 -5.68
CA THR A 592 -9.04 -8.87 -5.94
C THR A 592 -8.58 -8.01 -7.12
N ALA A 593 -7.33 -8.15 -7.60
CA ALA A 593 -6.76 -7.40 -8.74
C ALA A 593 -7.49 -7.58 -10.10
N THR A 594 -8.54 -8.40 -10.17
CA THR A 594 -9.45 -8.47 -11.33
C THR A 594 -10.58 -7.44 -11.24
N GLY A 595 -10.93 -6.98 -10.03
CA GLY A 595 -12.09 -6.10 -9.76
C GLY A 595 -11.76 -4.83 -8.97
N HIS A 596 -10.64 -4.78 -8.25
CA HIS A 596 -10.05 -3.57 -7.69
C HIS A 596 -8.87 -3.15 -8.58
N ARG A 597 -8.88 -1.93 -9.12
CA ARG A 597 -7.75 -1.45 -9.94
C ARG A 597 -6.64 -0.92 -9.05
N ALA A 598 -6.98 -0.07 -8.08
CA ALA A 598 -6.04 0.47 -7.09
C ALA A 598 -6.72 0.62 -5.73
N ILE A 599 -5.95 0.57 -4.63
CA ILE A 599 -6.41 0.94 -3.28
C ILE A 599 -5.69 2.19 -2.76
N PHE A 600 -6.36 2.94 -1.87
CA PHE A 600 -5.81 4.16 -1.25
C PHE A 600 -4.89 3.89 -0.05
N MET A 601 -4.80 2.63 0.40
CA MET A 601 -3.96 2.19 1.53
C MET A 601 -2.49 2.01 1.10
N ALA A 602 -1.89 3.09 0.60
CA ALA A 602 -0.55 3.15 0.05
C ALA A 602 0.59 3.06 1.10
N HIS A 603 0.52 2.10 2.02
CA HIS A 603 1.49 1.90 3.09
C HIS A 603 2.93 1.69 2.57
N HIS A 604 3.14 1.26 1.32
CA HIS A 604 4.47 1.21 0.71
C HIS A 604 5.16 2.58 0.64
N ALA A 605 4.42 3.69 0.55
CA ALA A 605 4.95 5.02 0.29
C ALA A 605 5.95 5.53 1.36
N PRO A 606 5.63 5.61 2.67
CA PRO A 606 6.60 6.06 3.69
C PRO A 606 7.87 5.19 3.77
N TRP A 607 7.78 3.89 3.45
CA TRP A 607 8.94 3.01 3.43
C TRP A 607 9.78 3.16 2.16
N MET A 608 9.13 3.40 1.00
CA MET A 608 9.81 3.71 -0.25
C MET A 608 10.51 5.08 -0.21
N LEU A 609 9.98 6.09 0.50
CA LEU A 609 10.70 7.35 0.78
C LEU A 609 12.02 7.11 1.54
N ARG A 610 11.98 6.30 2.62
CA ARG A 610 13.18 5.96 3.40
C ARG A 610 14.23 5.25 2.54
N LEU A 611 13.81 4.22 1.79
CA LEU A 611 14.72 3.49 0.89
C LEU A 611 15.30 4.41 -0.20
N ALA A 612 14.48 5.27 -0.81
CA ALA A 612 14.96 6.25 -1.79
C ALA A 612 16.03 7.18 -1.21
N ALA A 613 15.84 7.68 0.01
CA ALA A 613 16.82 8.55 0.67
C ALA A 613 18.12 7.82 1.05
N LEU A 614 18.06 6.53 1.40
CA LEU A 614 19.21 5.70 1.76
C LEU A 614 19.98 5.15 0.55
N THR A 615 19.32 4.98 -0.60
CA THR A 615 19.90 4.34 -1.81
C THR A 615 20.12 5.29 -2.99
N GLY A 616 19.45 6.45 -3.00
CA GLY A 616 19.39 7.36 -4.15
C GLY A 616 18.34 6.98 -5.20
N ASP A 617 17.49 5.98 -4.95
CA ASP A 617 16.49 5.51 -5.91
C ASP A 617 15.32 6.49 -6.08
N THR A 618 15.35 7.26 -7.17
CA THR A 618 14.31 8.25 -7.49
C THR A 618 12.99 7.61 -7.97
N PHE A 619 12.97 6.35 -8.38
CA PHE A 619 11.74 5.66 -8.80
C PHE A 619 10.87 5.33 -7.59
N LEU A 620 11.48 4.81 -6.52
CA LEU A 620 10.80 4.57 -5.25
C LEU A 620 10.28 5.89 -4.63
N HIS A 621 11.04 6.98 -4.74
CA HIS A 621 10.60 8.34 -4.36
C HIS A 621 9.37 8.81 -5.15
N ASP A 622 9.44 8.74 -6.49
CA ASP A 622 8.37 9.23 -7.37
C ASP A 622 7.09 8.41 -7.21
N ILE A 623 7.22 7.10 -6.97
CA ILE A 623 6.12 6.20 -6.60
C ILE A 623 5.47 6.66 -5.30
N ALA A 624 6.25 6.84 -4.23
CA ALA A 624 5.73 7.22 -2.92
C ALA A 624 4.98 8.56 -2.95
N ARG A 625 5.54 9.57 -3.64
CA ARG A 625 4.89 10.87 -3.83
C ARG A 625 3.60 10.77 -4.66
N SER A 626 3.64 10.03 -5.76
CA SER A 626 2.48 9.76 -6.61
C SER A 626 1.37 8.99 -5.89
N ALA A 627 1.71 8.22 -4.87
CA ALA A 627 0.78 7.40 -4.08
C ALA A 627 0.03 8.18 -2.98
N VAL A 628 0.52 9.35 -2.54
CA VAL A 628 -0.04 10.06 -1.36
C VAL A 628 -0.39 11.52 -1.64
N ILE A 629 0.52 12.30 -2.25
CA ILE A 629 0.39 13.76 -2.36
C ILE A 629 -0.87 14.15 -3.16
N GLY A 630 -1.65 15.13 -2.68
CA GLY A 630 -2.77 15.72 -3.43
C GLY A 630 -3.82 14.72 -3.94
N ARG A 631 -4.11 13.64 -3.19
CA ARG A 631 -5.11 12.62 -3.57
C ARG A 631 -6.46 12.71 -2.88
N TYR A 632 -6.50 13.23 -1.65
CA TYR A 632 -7.69 13.21 -0.80
C TYR A 632 -7.63 14.31 0.26
N ARG A 633 -8.80 14.72 0.78
CA ARG A 633 -8.94 15.73 1.86
C ARG A 633 -9.49 15.15 3.16
N GLY A 634 -9.58 13.82 3.25
CA GLY A 634 -10.20 13.05 4.31
C GLY A 634 -10.14 11.57 3.92
N PHE A 635 -10.94 10.70 4.54
CA PHE A 635 -10.94 9.27 4.20
C PHE A 635 -11.62 9.02 2.83
N PRO A 636 -10.91 8.53 1.79
CA PRO A 636 -11.39 8.42 0.41
C PRO A 636 -12.17 7.11 0.13
N GLY A 637 -12.42 6.32 1.17
CA GLY A 637 -12.82 4.93 1.02
C GLY A 637 -11.68 4.02 0.56
N TYR A 638 -12.00 2.81 0.12
CA TYR A 638 -10.97 1.78 -0.07
C TYR A 638 -10.26 1.82 -1.42
N HIS A 639 -11.01 1.86 -2.53
CA HIS A 639 -10.49 1.55 -3.86
C HIS A 639 -10.93 2.51 -4.97
N ILE A 640 -10.24 2.41 -6.11
CA ILE A 640 -10.59 2.94 -7.42
C ILE A 640 -10.92 1.74 -8.31
N ASN A 641 -12.15 1.63 -8.79
CA ASN A 641 -12.56 0.62 -9.78
C ASN A 641 -13.78 0.98 -10.65
N THR A 642 -14.23 2.23 -10.61
CA THR A 642 -15.31 2.74 -11.47
C THR A 642 -14.80 3.89 -12.34
N ALA A 643 -15.66 4.54 -13.14
CA ALA A 643 -15.24 5.68 -13.96
C ALA A 643 -14.56 6.79 -13.12
N ARG A 644 -13.66 7.57 -13.72
CA ARG A 644 -12.91 8.60 -12.98
C ARG A 644 -13.85 9.70 -12.47
N THR A 645 -13.60 10.12 -11.24
CA THR A 645 -14.44 11.04 -10.45
C THR A 645 -13.59 11.69 -9.37
N THR A 646 -14.05 12.84 -8.88
CA THR A 646 -13.48 13.58 -7.75
C THR A 646 -14.26 13.34 -6.44
N VAL A 647 -15.23 12.42 -6.41
CA VAL A 647 -16.12 12.22 -5.25
C VAL A 647 -15.38 11.85 -3.97
N TYR A 648 -14.30 11.07 -4.08
CA TYR A 648 -13.42 10.67 -2.96
C TYR A 648 -12.42 11.77 -2.54
N GLU A 649 -12.21 12.80 -3.36
CA GLU A 649 -11.36 13.94 -3.02
C GLU A 649 -12.06 14.92 -2.07
N LYS A 650 -13.37 14.76 -1.82
CA LYS A 650 -14.16 15.68 -0.98
C LYS A 650 -14.02 15.29 0.50
N ALA A 651 -13.79 16.27 1.38
CA ALA A 651 -13.53 16.02 2.80
C ALA A 651 -14.73 15.36 3.52
N ASP A 652 -15.94 15.65 3.04
CA ASP A 652 -17.21 15.08 3.53
C ASP A 652 -17.54 13.71 2.90
N TYR A 653 -16.69 13.14 2.04
CA TYR A 653 -17.00 11.94 1.25
C TYR A 653 -17.52 10.78 2.10
N ALA A 654 -16.86 10.50 3.21
CA ALA A 654 -17.22 9.42 4.13
C ALA A 654 -18.20 9.82 5.24
N LEU A 655 -18.64 11.09 5.32
CA LEU A 655 -19.53 11.61 6.37
C LEU A 655 -21.01 11.29 6.10
N ARG A 656 -21.32 10.03 5.81
CA ARG A 656 -22.65 9.54 5.43
C ARG A 656 -22.84 8.05 5.79
N PRO A 657 -24.08 7.55 5.93
CA PRO A 657 -24.36 6.14 6.24
C PRO A 657 -23.77 5.17 5.21
N HIS A 658 -23.45 3.94 5.63
CA HIS A 658 -22.87 2.89 4.79
C HIS A 658 -23.69 2.65 3.52
N GLU A 659 -25.01 2.64 3.64
CA GLU A 659 -25.98 2.38 2.58
C GLU A 659 -26.06 3.52 1.55
N LYS A 660 -25.33 4.64 1.78
CA LYS A 660 -25.17 5.77 0.87
C LYS A 660 -23.74 5.91 0.32
N MET A 661 -22.84 4.98 0.63
CA MET A 661 -21.47 4.91 0.07
C MET A 661 -21.47 3.99 -1.15
N SER A 662 -21.73 4.54 -2.34
CA SER A 662 -21.88 3.73 -3.57
C SER A 662 -20.73 3.81 -4.57
N TYR A 663 -19.78 4.74 -4.41
CA TYR A 663 -18.64 4.88 -5.33
C TYR A 663 -17.57 3.80 -5.14
N ASN A 664 -17.22 3.51 -3.89
CA ASN A 664 -16.29 2.44 -3.50
C ASN A 664 -16.70 1.85 -2.13
N SER A 665 -16.05 0.75 -1.74
CA SER A 665 -16.28 0.09 -0.45
C SER A 665 -15.60 0.83 0.71
N ILE A 666 -16.09 0.57 1.93
CA ILE A 666 -15.52 1.07 3.19
C ILE A 666 -15.20 -0.12 4.10
N HIS A 667 -13.91 -0.33 4.38
CA HIS A 667 -13.45 -1.24 5.42
C HIS A 667 -13.06 -0.41 6.64
N TYR A 668 -13.97 -0.34 7.62
CA TYR A 668 -13.88 0.62 8.72
C TYR A 668 -12.65 0.41 9.63
N ASN A 669 -12.10 -0.79 9.65
CA ASN A 669 -10.83 -1.12 10.31
C ASN A 669 -9.58 -0.54 9.61
N HIS A 670 -9.71 0.03 8.40
CA HIS A 670 -8.61 0.69 7.68
C HIS A 670 -8.48 2.19 8.00
N VAL A 671 -9.41 2.79 8.74
CA VAL A 671 -9.37 4.24 9.06
C VAL A 671 -8.13 4.61 9.89
N TRP A 672 -7.85 3.84 10.95
CA TRP A 672 -6.66 4.08 11.79
C TRP A 672 -5.34 3.75 11.08
N PRO A 673 -5.19 2.60 10.39
CA PRO A 673 -4.05 2.35 9.50
C PRO A 673 -3.80 3.48 8.48
N MET A 674 -4.83 4.05 7.86
CA MET A 674 -4.66 5.16 6.93
C MET A 674 -4.19 6.45 7.63
N ALA A 675 -4.69 6.75 8.82
CA ALA A 675 -4.22 7.90 9.59
C ALA A 675 -2.74 7.75 10.00
N SER A 676 -2.33 6.59 10.53
CA SER A 676 -0.91 6.30 10.82
C SER A 676 -0.05 6.27 9.54
N MET A 677 -0.57 5.82 8.39
CA MET A 677 0.13 5.92 7.10
C MET A 677 0.40 7.37 6.69
N VAL A 678 -0.57 8.28 6.86
CA VAL A 678 -0.41 9.71 6.53
C VAL A 678 0.55 10.39 7.52
N LEU A 679 0.49 10.04 8.81
CA LEU A 679 1.44 10.51 9.82
C LEU A 679 2.87 10.00 9.56
N ASP A 680 3.03 8.71 9.28
CA ASP A 680 4.31 8.09 8.91
C ASP A 680 4.87 8.74 7.64
N TYR A 681 4.04 9.03 6.64
CA TYR A 681 4.45 9.78 5.45
C TYR A 681 4.94 11.20 5.80
N LEU A 682 4.21 11.95 6.63
CA LEU A 682 4.59 13.30 7.06
C LEU A 682 5.94 13.32 7.79
N VAL A 683 6.15 12.38 8.70
CA VAL A 683 7.42 12.25 9.44
C VAL A 683 8.54 11.78 8.51
N SER A 684 8.28 10.81 7.62
CA SER A 684 9.24 10.30 6.64
C SER A 684 9.73 11.38 5.67
N ASP A 685 8.82 12.20 5.15
CA ASP A 685 9.14 13.31 4.22
C ASP A 685 10.06 14.34 4.89
N VAL A 686 9.90 14.58 6.19
CA VAL A 686 10.75 15.49 6.98
C VAL A 686 12.11 14.85 7.33
N ILE A 687 12.14 13.59 7.81
CA ILE A 687 13.40 12.89 8.14
C ILE A 687 14.28 12.75 6.89
N THR A 688 13.70 12.34 5.76
CA THR A 688 14.45 12.12 4.51
C THR A 688 14.99 13.43 3.93
N ARG A 689 14.17 14.49 3.80
CA ARG A 689 14.64 15.80 3.30
C ARG A 689 15.61 16.48 4.26
N SER A 690 15.45 16.29 5.57
CA SER A 690 16.39 16.81 6.58
C SER A 690 17.72 16.04 6.66
N ARG A 691 17.82 14.85 6.03
CA ARG A 691 18.98 13.94 6.09
C ARG A 691 19.35 13.59 7.54
N ASP A 692 18.35 13.16 8.31
CA ASP A 692 18.45 12.87 9.75
C ASP A 692 18.80 14.09 10.65
N ALA A 693 18.86 15.31 10.12
CA ALA A 693 18.95 16.50 10.98
C ALA A 693 17.68 16.65 11.85
N ILE A 694 16.53 16.18 11.37
CA ILE A 694 15.32 15.98 12.16
C ILE A 694 15.08 14.46 12.28
N HIS A 695 14.80 13.98 13.48
CA HIS A 695 14.57 12.55 13.77
C HIS A 695 13.72 12.37 15.03
N PHE A 696 12.79 11.41 14.97
CA PHE A 696 11.99 10.97 16.12
C PHE A 696 12.09 9.45 16.24
N PRO A 697 12.34 8.89 17.45
CA PRO A 697 12.37 7.44 17.64
C PRO A 697 11.03 6.80 17.27
N ASP A 698 11.08 5.59 16.71
CA ASP A 698 9.90 4.85 16.28
C ASP A 698 9.80 3.40 16.78
N GLN A 699 8.59 2.88 16.80
CA GLN A 699 8.29 1.46 16.91
C GLN A 699 7.52 0.98 15.68
N TYR A 700 7.35 -0.34 15.53
CA TYR A 700 6.75 -0.95 14.34
C TYR A 700 5.27 -1.28 14.54
N ILE A 701 4.42 -0.83 13.63
CA ILE A 701 3.03 -1.25 13.50
C ILE A 701 2.96 -2.31 12.40
N GLU A 702 2.95 -3.60 12.76
CA GLU A 702 2.86 -4.70 11.79
C GLU A 702 1.42 -4.88 11.24
N GLY A 703 0.41 -4.57 12.06
CA GLY A 703 -1.01 -4.69 11.69
C GLY A 703 -1.36 -6.08 11.14
N TYR A 704 -1.91 -6.11 9.93
CA TYR A 704 -1.95 -7.32 9.10
C TYR A 704 -1.66 -6.98 7.64
N ALA A 705 -1.20 -7.97 6.88
CA ALA A 705 -0.94 -7.85 5.45
C ALA A 705 -0.01 -6.65 5.13
N TYR A 706 -0.48 -5.72 4.29
CA TYR A 706 0.26 -4.53 3.88
C TYR A 706 -0.01 -3.31 4.77
N LEU A 707 -0.83 -3.41 5.83
CA LEU A 707 -1.20 -2.28 6.71
C LEU A 707 -0.09 -1.95 7.72
N GLN A 708 1.12 -1.66 7.22
CA GLN A 708 2.36 -1.63 7.98
C GLN A 708 2.96 -0.22 8.00
N SER A 709 3.21 0.32 9.19
CA SER A 709 3.66 1.71 9.41
C SER A 709 4.64 1.79 10.58
N ARG A 710 5.25 2.95 10.80
CA ARG A 710 5.90 3.30 12.07
C ARG A 710 4.91 3.90 13.09
N PHE A 711 5.32 3.87 14.36
CA PHE A 711 4.67 4.50 15.51
C PHE A 711 5.58 5.60 16.07
N TYR A 712 5.08 6.83 16.15
CA TYR A 712 5.80 8.00 16.68
C TYR A 712 5.25 8.51 18.03
N GLY A 713 5.90 9.52 18.61
CA GLY A 713 5.41 10.24 19.80
C GLY A 713 5.74 9.60 21.16
N HIS A 714 5.99 8.29 21.25
CA HIS A 714 6.34 7.64 22.53
C HIS A 714 7.63 8.17 23.18
N ARG A 715 8.60 8.68 22.41
CA ARG A 715 9.91 9.13 22.93
C ARG A 715 10.33 10.46 22.29
N PRO A 716 11.08 11.31 23.00
CA PRO A 716 11.59 12.57 22.45
C PRO A 716 12.64 12.35 21.36
N GLY A 717 12.61 13.22 20.36
CA GLY A 717 13.56 13.30 19.25
C GLY A 717 14.36 14.61 19.21
N LYS A 718 14.84 14.94 18.00
CA LYS A 718 15.67 16.11 17.68
C LYS A 718 15.14 16.87 16.45
N MET A 719 15.38 18.18 16.42
CA MET A 719 15.35 19.02 15.22
C MET A 719 16.62 19.88 15.22
N TYR A 720 17.56 19.57 14.34
CA TYR A 720 18.89 20.20 14.27
C TYR A 720 19.63 20.13 15.62
N ASP A 721 20.05 21.27 16.16
CA ASP A 721 20.69 21.40 17.48
C ASP A 721 19.72 21.24 18.66
N ILE A 722 18.40 21.26 18.40
CA ILE A 722 17.36 21.27 19.43
C ILE A 722 16.96 19.83 19.77
N ASN A 723 17.27 19.42 21.00
CA ASN A 723 17.07 18.06 21.50
C ASN A 723 15.91 17.98 22.51
N GLY A 724 15.48 16.76 22.83
CA GLY A 724 14.44 16.51 23.83
C GLY A 724 13.02 16.90 23.38
N LEU A 725 12.79 16.93 22.07
CA LEU A 725 11.53 17.38 21.47
C LEU A 725 10.51 16.23 21.37
N ASN A 726 9.36 16.34 22.03
CA ASN A 726 8.25 15.40 21.85
C ASN A 726 7.42 15.81 20.62
N LEU A 727 7.10 14.86 19.74
CA LEU A 727 6.30 15.11 18.53
C LEU A 727 4.87 15.51 18.92
N TRP A 728 4.37 16.61 18.34
CA TRP A 728 3.11 17.25 18.74
C TRP A 728 2.46 17.90 17.52
N ILE A 729 1.37 17.30 17.04
CA ILE A 729 0.64 17.68 15.83
C ILE A 729 -0.85 17.77 16.20
N PRO A 730 -1.28 18.82 16.94
CA PRO A 730 -2.68 19.03 17.28
C PRO A 730 -3.46 19.58 16.08
N ASP A 731 -4.78 19.41 16.11
CA ASP A 731 -5.65 19.92 15.05
C ASP A 731 -5.56 21.44 14.92
N ASN A 732 -5.50 21.92 13.67
CA ASN A 732 -5.44 23.34 13.31
C ASN A 732 -4.26 24.12 13.94
N LEU A 733 -3.10 23.49 14.17
CA LEU A 733 -1.90 24.18 14.68
C LEU A 733 -1.50 25.40 13.85
N VAL A 734 -1.56 25.26 12.51
CA VAL A 734 -1.32 26.31 11.53
C VAL A 734 -2.65 26.72 10.92
N THR A 735 -2.99 28.01 10.99
CA THR A 735 -4.30 28.56 10.53
C THR A 735 -4.21 29.38 9.24
N ALA A 736 -3.01 29.76 8.82
CA ALA A 736 -2.76 30.30 7.49
C ALA A 736 -1.34 29.93 7.02
N GLY A 737 -1.21 29.71 5.73
CA GLY A 737 0.02 29.32 5.05
C GLY A 737 -0.22 29.15 3.55
N SER A 738 0.65 28.41 2.87
CA SER A 738 0.36 27.85 1.54
C SER A 738 0.00 26.37 1.71
N ASP A 739 -1.00 25.88 1.00
CA ASP A 739 -1.39 24.46 1.01
C ASP A 739 -0.26 23.52 0.56
N GLU A 740 0.74 24.03 -0.16
CA GLU A 740 1.95 23.28 -0.55
C GLU A 740 2.90 22.99 0.61
N LEU A 741 2.69 23.59 1.80
CA LEU A 741 3.51 23.37 2.99
C LEU A 741 2.85 22.37 3.93
N ASN A 742 3.17 21.08 3.75
CA ASN A 742 3.00 20.09 4.81
C ASN A 742 3.94 20.42 5.97
N HIS A 743 3.57 20.04 7.20
CA HIS A 743 4.42 20.26 8.37
C HIS A 743 4.36 19.14 9.41
N ILE A 744 5.41 19.05 10.23
CA ILE A 744 5.35 18.42 11.56
C ILE A 744 5.80 19.43 12.61
N ALA A 745 5.36 19.25 13.85
CA ALA A 745 5.73 20.09 14.97
C ALA A 745 6.10 19.26 16.20
N ALA A 746 6.88 19.85 17.10
CA ALA A 746 7.36 19.20 18.32
C ALA A 746 7.72 20.23 19.39
N HIS A 747 7.79 19.83 20.66
CA HIS A 747 8.07 20.76 21.76
C HIS A 747 8.98 20.17 22.84
N ASN A 748 9.68 21.05 23.57
CA ASN A 748 10.39 20.70 24.81
C ASN A 748 10.05 21.74 25.89
N SER A 749 10.88 21.86 26.94
CA SER A 749 10.71 22.84 28.01
C SER A 749 11.09 24.29 27.61
N GLY A 750 11.86 24.45 26.52
CA GLY A 750 12.41 25.73 26.05
C GLY A 750 11.67 26.36 24.87
N GLY A 751 10.80 25.63 24.17
CA GLY A 751 10.08 26.16 23.01
C GLY A 751 9.36 25.10 22.17
N VAL A 752 8.83 25.56 21.03
CA VAL A 752 8.16 24.74 20.01
C VAL A 752 8.92 24.84 18.69
N ALA A 753 9.17 23.70 18.06
CA ALA A 753 9.75 23.58 16.73
C ALA A 753 8.68 23.20 15.70
N LEU A 754 8.76 23.75 14.49
CA LEU A 754 7.97 23.31 13.32
C LEU A 754 8.90 23.13 12.13
N ALA A 755 8.70 22.07 11.35
CA ALA A 755 9.38 21.82 10.09
C ALA A 755 8.37 21.70 8.95
N PHE A 756 8.66 22.37 7.83
CA PHE A 756 7.79 22.51 6.67
C PHE A 756 8.44 21.88 5.43
N THR A 757 7.73 21.00 4.73
CA THR A 757 8.17 20.40 3.46
C THR A 757 7.27 20.85 2.32
N ASN A 758 7.89 21.46 1.30
CA ASN A 758 7.18 21.97 0.13
C ASN A 758 6.85 20.84 -0.84
N GLN A 759 5.57 20.69 -1.19
CA GLN A 759 5.11 19.63 -2.09
C GLN A 759 5.07 20.04 -3.56
N SER A 760 5.27 21.33 -3.85
CA SER A 760 5.31 21.89 -5.20
C SER A 760 6.72 21.91 -5.80
N PHE A 761 6.76 22.08 -7.12
CA PHE A 761 7.98 22.22 -7.93
C PHE A 761 8.48 23.69 -8.03
N ALA A 762 7.89 24.62 -7.27
CA ALA A 762 8.25 26.04 -7.22
C ALA A 762 8.63 26.43 -5.78
N PRO A 763 9.49 27.44 -5.57
CA PRO A 763 9.73 27.96 -4.22
C PRO A 763 8.46 28.60 -3.64
N VAL A 764 8.21 28.38 -2.35
CA VAL A 764 7.02 28.87 -1.64
C VAL A 764 7.44 29.79 -0.51
N SER A 765 7.08 31.06 -0.61
CA SER A 765 7.17 32.06 0.46
C SER A 765 5.81 32.22 1.13
N SER A 766 5.76 32.14 2.45
CA SER A 766 4.50 32.18 3.21
C SER A 766 4.65 32.87 4.56
N LYS A 767 3.53 33.35 5.11
CA LYS A 767 3.44 33.93 6.46
C LYS A 767 2.60 32.98 7.33
N VAL A 768 3.28 32.10 8.05
CA VAL A 768 2.65 31.03 8.85
C VAL A 768 2.00 31.65 10.08
N LEU A 769 0.67 31.55 10.18
CA LEU A 769 -0.07 31.88 11.41
C LEU A 769 -0.23 30.63 12.27
N LEU A 770 0.08 30.74 13.57
CA LEU A 770 -0.14 29.71 14.56
C LEU A 770 -1.42 29.96 15.34
N ASN A 771 -2.23 28.93 15.54
CA ASN A 771 -3.45 29.02 16.33
C ASN A 771 -3.14 29.26 17.82
N PRO A 772 -3.54 30.39 18.42
CA PRO A 772 -3.25 30.66 19.81
C PRO A 772 -3.90 29.70 20.80
N SER A 773 -4.98 28.99 20.45
CA SER A 773 -5.62 28.02 21.36
C SER A 773 -4.76 26.76 21.58
N CYS A 774 -3.82 26.47 20.68
CA CYS A 774 -2.86 25.37 20.84
C CYS A 774 -1.73 25.70 21.84
N PHE A 775 -1.70 26.88 22.46
CA PHE A 775 -0.58 27.32 23.31
C PHE A 775 -1.03 27.83 24.68
N SER A 776 -0.45 27.25 25.74
CA SER A 776 -0.55 27.79 27.11
C SER A 776 0.34 29.02 27.30
N THR A 777 1.34 29.24 26.44
CA THR A 777 2.10 30.49 26.35
C THR A 777 2.59 30.71 24.93
N LEU A 778 2.23 31.84 24.32
CA LEU A 778 2.73 32.26 22.99
C LEU A 778 3.03 33.77 23.05
N PRO A 779 4.28 34.17 23.36
CA PRO A 779 4.64 35.57 23.56
C PRO A 779 4.68 36.38 22.25
N ALA A 780 4.40 37.68 22.34
CA ALA A 780 4.34 38.56 21.16
C ALA A 780 5.71 39.08 20.68
N ASN A 781 6.75 39.00 21.50
CA ASN A 781 8.12 39.40 21.15
C ASN A 781 9.06 38.21 21.32
N THR A 782 8.85 37.17 20.50
CA THR A 782 9.57 35.91 20.60
C THR A 782 10.73 35.84 19.62
N LYS A 783 11.87 35.32 20.09
CA LYS A 783 12.98 34.88 19.23
C LYS A 783 12.57 33.63 18.46
N VAL A 784 12.69 33.67 17.14
CA VAL A 784 12.43 32.53 16.26
C VAL A 784 13.70 32.21 15.48
N ARG A 785 14.27 31.02 15.71
CA ARG A 785 15.42 30.50 14.95
C ARG A 785 14.97 30.06 13.56
N LEU A 786 15.70 30.53 12.55
CA LEU A 786 15.66 30.32 11.11
C LEU A 786 16.38 29.07 10.61
N TYR A 787 15.74 28.06 10.01
CA TYR A 787 16.45 27.00 9.26
C TYR A 787 15.89 26.84 7.85
N ARG A 788 16.76 26.73 6.83
CA ARG A 788 16.41 26.58 5.40
C ARG A 788 17.42 25.68 4.70
N GLU A 789 16.93 24.70 3.91
CA GLU A 789 17.78 23.71 3.23
C GLU A 789 18.85 23.11 4.16
N ASN A 790 18.38 22.69 5.33
CA ASN A 790 19.12 22.07 6.44
C ASN A 790 20.25 22.93 7.06
N LYS A 791 20.19 24.25 6.90
CA LYS A 791 21.15 25.21 7.48
C LYS A 791 20.42 26.22 8.35
N TYR A 792 20.99 26.52 9.53
CA TYR A 792 20.59 27.69 10.30
C TYR A 792 20.94 28.97 9.53
N ILE A 793 19.95 29.86 9.34
CA ILE A 793 20.10 31.11 8.57
C ILE A 793 20.01 32.38 9.41
N GLY A 794 19.70 32.27 10.71
CA GLY A 794 19.63 33.41 11.63
C GLY A 794 18.51 33.27 12.67
N THR A 795 18.32 34.29 13.50
CA THR A 795 17.20 34.39 14.44
C THR A 795 16.53 35.74 14.26
N ILE A 796 15.20 35.75 14.13
CA ILE A 796 14.38 36.97 14.10
C ILE A 796 13.65 37.16 15.43
N THR A 797 13.22 38.39 15.71
CA THR A 797 12.22 38.64 16.76
C THR A 797 10.91 39.01 16.07
N CYS A 798 9.82 38.31 16.38
CA CYS A 798 8.50 38.58 15.80
C CYS A 798 7.36 38.15 16.73
N ASN A 799 6.13 38.55 16.38
CA ASN A 799 4.91 38.06 17.00
C ASN A 799 4.37 36.83 16.22
N PRO A 800 4.40 35.61 16.78
CA PRO A 800 3.86 34.42 16.11
C PRO A 800 2.36 34.51 15.80
N ARG A 801 1.62 35.39 16.49
CA ARG A 801 0.18 35.64 16.29
C ARG A 801 -0.10 36.55 15.09
N GLU A 802 0.87 37.36 14.67
CA GLU A 802 0.80 38.16 13.44
C GLU A 802 1.39 37.40 12.24
N GLY A 803 2.23 36.40 12.50
CA GLY A 803 2.65 35.37 11.54
C GLY A 803 4.15 35.41 11.24
N ILE A 804 4.74 34.22 11.12
CA ILE A 804 6.17 33.99 10.97
C ILE A 804 6.50 33.85 9.46
N PRO A 805 7.47 34.61 8.91
CA PRO A 805 7.89 34.44 7.52
C PRO A 805 8.67 33.13 7.35
N VAL A 806 8.25 32.31 6.39
CA VAL A 806 8.89 31.05 6.02
C VAL A 806 8.97 30.99 4.49
N ASP A 807 10.19 30.97 3.94
CA ASP A 807 10.41 30.57 2.54
C ASP A 807 11.00 29.17 2.50
N VAL A 808 10.42 28.31 1.66
CA VAL A 808 10.86 26.93 1.41
C VAL A 808 11.22 26.78 -0.08
N ALA A 809 12.34 26.14 -0.40
CA ALA A 809 12.73 25.93 -1.79
C ALA A 809 11.75 25.01 -2.54
N ALA A 810 11.83 24.98 -3.88
CA ALA A 810 11.09 24.00 -4.70
C ALA A 810 11.43 22.58 -4.24
N SER A 811 10.41 21.80 -3.86
CA SER A 811 10.56 20.49 -3.22
C SER A 811 11.50 20.47 -1.98
N GLY A 812 11.74 21.62 -1.36
CA GLY A 812 12.70 21.81 -0.27
C GLY A 812 12.14 21.61 1.13
N ILE A 813 12.95 22.02 2.12
CA ILE A 813 12.62 21.95 3.55
C ILE A 813 13.09 23.20 4.29
N SER A 814 12.30 23.66 5.25
CA SER A 814 12.68 24.72 6.19
C SER A 814 12.06 24.46 7.56
N ALA A 815 12.61 25.05 8.61
CA ALA A 815 12.11 24.88 9.95
C ALA A 815 12.27 26.16 10.78
N ILE A 816 11.47 26.24 11.84
CA ILE A 816 11.49 27.32 12.82
C ILE A 816 11.51 26.77 14.23
N TYR A 817 12.16 27.46 15.16
CA TYR A 817 12.07 27.17 16.60
C TYR A 817 11.77 28.43 17.39
N ILE A 818 10.71 28.39 18.18
CA ILE A 818 10.03 29.52 18.78
C ILE A 818 10.33 29.50 20.28
N GLU A 819 11.31 30.30 20.70
CA GLU A 819 11.85 30.26 22.07
C GLU A 819 10.82 30.77 23.10
N GLY A 820 10.57 29.98 24.14
CA GLY A 820 9.62 30.29 25.21
C GLY A 820 8.14 30.04 24.88
N ALA A 821 7.79 29.57 23.67
CA ALA A 821 6.45 29.07 23.40
C ALA A 821 6.18 27.76 24.15
N LYS A 822 4.97 27.62 24.71
CA LYS A 822 4.53 26.43 25.45
C LYS A 822 3.20 25.93 24.87
N PRO A 823 3.09 24.65 24.48
CA PRO A 823 1.84 24.09 24.00
C PRO A 823 0.76 24.03 25.10
N ALA A 824 -0.50 23.97 24.68
CA ALA A 824 -1.61 23.52 25.50
C ALA A 824 -1.90 22.06 25.14
N ILE A 825 -1.22 21.13 25.82
CA ILE A 825 -1.33 19.69 25.54
C ILE A 825 -2.60 19.17 26.21
N GLY A 826 -3.55 18.65 25.44
CA GLY A 826 -4.83 18.14 25.97
C GLY A 826 -4.67 16.87 26.81
N TRP A 827 -3.95 15.89 26.29
CA TRP A 827 -3.71 14.59 26.93
C TRP A 827 -2.26 14.13 26.71
N THR A 828 -1.75 13.37 27.68
CA THR A 828 -0.48 12.62 27.66
C THR A 828 -0.64 11.45 28.63
N PRO A 829 0.00 10.29 28.38
CA PRO A 829 -0.26 9.06 29.14
C PRO A 829 0.17 9.15 30.62
N GLY A 830 1.16 9.98 30.93
CA GLY A 830 1.60 10.19 32.30
C GLY A 830 3.00 10.76 32.42
N ARG A 831 3.61 10.53 33.58
CA ARG A 831 5.02 10.15 33.72
C ARG A 831 5.11 8.64 33.94
N ASP A 832 6.32 8.10 33.88
CA ASP A 832 6.62 6.73 34.32
C ASP A 832 6.12 6.49 35.75
N LEU A 833 5.70 5.26 36.03
CA LEU A 833 5.25 4.86 37.35
C LEU A 833 6.43 4.79 38.33
N ALA A 834 6.19 5.21 39.58
CA ALA A 834 7.15 5.00 40.66
C ALA A 834 7.45 3.50 40.94
N LYS A 835 6.56 2.60 40.49
CA LYS A 835 6.75 1.15 40.37
C LYS A 835 5.98 0.65 39.15
N PRO A 836 6.62 -0.05 38.19
CA PRO A 836 5.92 -0.72 37.09
C PRO A 836 4.85 -1.71 37.55
N VAL A 837 3.86 -1.95 36.69
CA VAL A 837 2.90 -3.04 36.83
C VAL A 837 3.60 -4.35 36.50
N THR A 838 4.02 -5.08 37.54
CA THR A 838 4.72 -6.37 37.42
C THR A 838 3.77 -7.57 37.35
N THR A 839 2.56 -7.45 37.92
CA THR A 839 1.55 -8.51 37.95
C THR A 839 1.10 -8.93 36.54
N GLY A 840 1.43 -10.17 36.18
CA GLY A 840 1.00 -10.81 34.94
C GLY A 840 -0.48 -11.21 34.94
N VAL A 841 -0.88 -12.04 33.97
CA VAL A 841 -2.30 -12.42 33.79
C VAL A 841 -2.82 -13.25 34.96
N GLN A 842 -3.65 -12.63 35.80
CA GLN A 842 -4.39 -13.31 36.85
C GLN A 842 -5.46 -14.23 36.23
N LYS A 843 -5.72 -15.38 36.86
CA LYS A 843 -6.90 -16.21 36.58
C LYS A 843 -7.89 -16.07 37.73
N LEU A 844 -9.16 -15.83 37.40
CA LEU A 844 -10.26 -15.71 38.35
C LEU A 844 -11.21 -16.92 38.24
N ALA A 845 -12.03 -17.10 39.27
CA ALA A 845 -13.11 -18.08 39.32
C ALA A 845 -14.41 -17.36 39.73
N PRO A 846 -15.61 -17.85 39.31
CA PRO A 846 -15.88 -19.07 38.55
C PRO A 846 -15.41 -19.01 37.09
N GLY A 847 -15.36 -20.18 36.43
CA GLY A 847 -14.96 -20.32 35.03
C GLY A 847 -13.45 -20.20 34.77
N ASP A 848 -13.09 -19.70 33.60
CA ASP A 848 -11.71 -19.42 33.19
C ASP A 848 -11.47 -17.95 32.82
N ALA A 849 -12.01 -17.04 33.64
CA ALA A 849 -11.80 -15.62 33.51
C ALA A 849 -10.34 -15.19 33.73
N ARG A 850 -9.96 -14.12 33.05
CA ARG A 850 -8.60 -13.57 33.01
C ARG A 850 -8.63 -12.08 33.32
N ALA A 851 -7.62 -11.60 34.01
CA ALA A 851 -7.45 -10.18 34.32
C ALA A 851 -5.99 -9.74 34.22
N ALA A 852 -5.77 -8.49 33.81
CA ALA A 852 -4.46 -7.85 33.76
C ALA A 852 -4.62 -6.34 34.02
N THR A 853 -3.66 -5.75 34.71
CA THR A 853 -3.50 -4.29 34.78
C THR A 853 -2.56 -3.85 33.65
N PHE A 854 -2.89 -2.76 32.96
CA PHE A 854 -2.06 -2.12 31.94
C PHE A 854 -1.75 -0.68 32.35
N SER A 855 -0.60 -0.18 31.94
CA SER A 855 -0.16 1.20 32.18
C SER A 855 0.74 1.74 31.05
N PHE A 856 0.43 2.93 30.57
CA PHE A 856 1.36 3.79 29.82
C PHE A 856 1.93 4.94 30.68
N GLY A 857 1.59 5.00 31.97
CA GLY A 857 1.98 6.05 32.90
C GLY A 857 0.93 6.37 33.96
N ASP A 858 1.27 7.31 34.84
CA ASP A 858 0.48 7.70 36.03
C ASP A 858 -0.94 8.23 35.75
N ARG A 859 -1.25 8.60 34.50
CA ARG A 859 -2.58 9.08 34.05
C ARG A 859 -3.21 8.16 33.00
N SER A 860 -2.69 6.96 32.80
CA SER A 860 -3.18 5.96 31.84
C SER A 860 -2.88 4.56 32.34
N THR A 861 -3.36 4.26 33.54
CA THR A 861 -3.30 2.95 34.19
C THR A 861 -4.72 2.42 34.44
N TRP A 862 -4.98 1.17 34.04
CA TRP A 862 -6.32 0.57 34.16
C TRP A 862 -6.27 -0.95 34.27
N LEU A 863 -7.25 -1.51 34.96
CA LEU A 863 -7.57 -2.93 34.98
C LEU A 863 -8.43 -3.29 33.77
N TYR A 864 -8.15 -4.45 33.16
CA TYR A 864 -9.03 -5.14 32.24
C TYR A 864 -9.23 -6.60 32.66
N ALA A 865 -10.46 -7.11 32.57
CA ALA A 865 -10.79 -8.51 32.79
C ALA A 865 -11.90 -9.01 31.86
N TYR A 866 -11.88 -10.30 31.54
CA TYR A 866 -12.86 -10.95 30.66
C TYR A 866 -13.07 -12.43 31.04
N LEU A 867 -14.28 -12.94 30.82
CA LEU A 867 -14.62 -14.36 31.01
C LEU A 867 -14.57 -15.09 29.66
N ARG A 868 -13.83 -16.20 29.56
CA ARG A 868 -13.59 -16.85 28.25
C ARG A 868 -14.74 -17.71 27.75
N GLU A 869 -15.56 -18.22 28.68
CA GLU A 869 -16.81 -18.92 28.41
C GLU A 869 -17.92 -17.95 27.98
N ASP A 870 -18.81 -18.40 27.11
CA ASP A 870 -19.83 -17.56 26.47
C ASP A 870 -21.24 -17.69 27.08
N ASP A 871 -22.21 -17.04 26.42
CA ASP A 871 -23.64 -17.08 26.75
C ASP A 871 -24.29 -18.47 26.64
N SER A 872 -23.54 -19.54 26.30
CA SER A 872 -23.98 -20.93 26.48
C SER A 872 -23.76 -21.46 27.91
N LYS A 873 -23.01 -20.73 28.75
CA LYS A 873 -22.66 -21.10 30.13
C LYS A 873 -23.16 -20.13 31.19
N TRP A 874 -23.19 -18.84 30.87
CA TRP A 874 -23.49 -17.78 31.83
C TRP A 874 -24.57 -16.84 31.29
N ASN A 875 -25.42 -16.32 32.17
CA ASN A 875 -26.42 -15.32 31.85
C ASN A 875 -25.88 -13.89 32.06
N ASN A 876 -25.15 -13.67 33.16
CA ASN A 876 -24.42 -12.43 33.45
C ASN A 876 -23.15 -12.74 34.25
N ALA A 877 -22.22 -11.79 34.28
CA ALA A 877 -21.03 -11.83 35.11
C ALA A 877 -20.81 -10.49 35.84
N LYS A 878 -20.20 -10.54 37.02
CA LYS A 878 -19.98 -9.40 37.90
C LYS A 878 -18.57 -9.44 38.47
N LEU A 879 -17.81 -8.36 38.29
CA LEU A 879 -16.46 -8.23 38.82
C LEU A 879 -16.45 -7.22 39.98
N THR A 880 -16.17 -7.71 41.18
CA THR A 880 -15.85 -6.89 42.34
C THR A 880 -14.34 -6.61 42.37
N ILE A 881 -13.98 -5.34 42.52
CA ILE A 881 -12.63 -4.79 42.52
C ILE A 881 -12.44 -4.04 43.83
N THR A 882 -11.40 -4.36 44.60
CA THR A 882 -11.06 -3.67 45.86
C THR A 882 -9.66 -3.06 45.77
N THR A 883 -9.57 -1.74 45.93
CA THR A 883 -8.37 -0.90 45.82
C THR A 883 -8.40 0.22 46.87
N GLY A 884 -7.27 0.55 47.49
CA GLY A 884 -7.19 1.61 48.51
C GLY A 884 -8.19 1.49 49.69
N GLY A 885 -8.76 0.29 49.94
CA GLY A 885 -9.88 0.07 50.87
C GLY A 885 -11.28 0.35 50.31
N THR A 886 -11.38 0.99 49.14
CA THR A 886 -12.63 1.17 48.38
C THR A 886 -12.98 -0.12 47.63
N THR A 887 -14.27 -0.43 47.50
CA THR A 887 -14.76 -1.58 46.70
C THR A 887 -15.78 -1.12 45.67
N THR A 888 -15.56 -1.49 44.40
CA THR A 888 -16.45 -1.24 43.26
C THR A 888 -16.89 -2.57 42.67
N THR A 889 -18.15 -2.70 42.26
CA THR A 889 -18.61 -3.86 41.47
C THR A 889 -19.09 -3.39 40.10
N LEU A 890 -18.59 -4.04 39.05
CA LEU A 890 -19.07 -3.90 37.67
C LEU A 890 -19.94 -5.11 37.32
N THR A 891 -20.93 -4.92 36.46
CA THR A 891 -21.83 -5.96 35.94
C THR A 891 -21.79 -5.94 34.43
N ASP A 892 -21.80 -7.11 33.80
CA ASP A 892 -22.04 -7.29 32.37
C ASP A 892 -23.10 -8.38 32.17
N ASP A 893 -24.21 -8.01 31.54
CA ASP A 893 -25.39 -8.84 31.31
C ASP A 893 -25.43 -9.39 29.87
N SER A 894 -24.33 -9.29 29.11
CA SER A 894 -24.25 -9.78 27.72
C SER A 894 -22.87 -10.33 27.35
N PHE A 895 -22.81 -11.36 26.51
CA PHE A 895 -21.53 -11.80 25.94
C PHE A 895 -21.13 -10.90 24.77
N PRO A 896 -19.87 -10.41 24.67
CA PRO A 896 -18.68 -10.74 25.48
C PRO A 896 -18.68 -10.13 26.88
N PHE A 897 -18.55 -10.96 27.92
CA PHE A 897 -18.54 -10.51 29.32
C PHE A 897 -17.20 -9.84 29.69
N GLU A 898 -17.16 -8.51 29.77
CA GLU A 898 -15.94 -7.73 29.86
C GLU A 898 -16.00 -6.57 30.87
N PHE A 899 -14.90 -6.38 31.61
CA PHE A 899 -14.79 -5.38 32.68
C PHE A 899 -13.53 -4.55 32.51
N SER A 900 -13.68 -3.23 32.52
CA SER A 900 -12.56 -2.29 32.35
C SER A 900 -12.69 -1.15 33.34
N LYS A 901 -11.65 -0.88 34.14
CA LYS A 901 -11.70 0.08 35.26
C LYS A 901 -10.38 0.83 35.41
N ASP A 902 -10.43 2.14 35.34
CA ASP A 902 -9.29 3.03 35.56
C ASP A 902 -8.83 2.96 37.03
N LEU A 903 -7.51 2.96 37.24
CA LEU A 903 -6.88 2.91 38.56
C LEU A 903 -6.06 4.18 38.78
N ALA A 904 -6.35 4.95 39.83
CA ALA A 904 -5.56 6.11 40.18
C ALA A 904 -4.26 5.69 40.92
N PRO A 905 -3.20 6.52 40.94
CA PRO A 905 -2.00 6.23 41.72
C PRO A 905 -2.24 6.02 43.23
N ALA A 906 -3.37 6.51 43.77
CA ALA A 906 -3.80 6.30 45.15
C ALA A 906 -4.52 4.94 45.39
N ASP A 907 -5.05 4.30 44.35
CA ASP A 907 -5.73 3.00 44.43
C ASP A 907 -4.74 1.84 44.64
N GLY A 908 -3.52 2.00 44.12
CA GLY A 908 -2.57 0.91 43.86
C GLY A 908 -2.88 0.20 42.53
N TYR A 909 -1.87 -0.49 41.99
CA TYR A 909 -1.95 -1.13 40.66
C TYR A 909 -2.21 -2.65 40.71
N ASP A 910 -2.24 -3.21 41.91
CA ASP A 910 -2.52 -4.62 42.20
C ASP A 910 -3.88 -4.75 42.93
N PRO A 911 -5.01 -4.60 42.21
CA PRO A 911 -6.34 -4.71 42.81
C PRO A 911 -6.62 -6.13 43.32
N GLN A 912 -7.37 -6.24 44.42
CA GLN A 912 -8.00 -7.51 44.80
C GLN A 912 -9.24 -7.71 43.92
N LEU A 913 -9.35 -8.89 43.30
CA LEU A 913 -10.37 -9.21 42.30
C LEU A 913 -11.21 -10.40 42.72
N LYS A 914 -12.53 -10.27 42.62
CA LYS A 914 -13.49 -11.36 42.79
C LYS A 914 -14.51 -11.33 41.67
N LEU A 915 -14.60 -12.41 40.90
CA LEU A 915 -15.68 -12.61 39.94
C LEU A 915 -16.83 -13.38 40.59
N THR A 916 -18.06 -13.08 40.19
CA THR A 916 -19.21 -13.98 40.29
C THR A 916 -19.91 -14.02 38.94
N ALA A 917 -20.45 -15.18 38.54
CA ALA A 917 -21.21 -15.31 37.30
C ALA A 917 -22.44 -16.17 37.56
N GLU A 918 -23.55 -15.83 36.90
CA GLU A 918 -24.82 -16.51 37.04
C GLU A 918 -24.92 -17.63 35.98
N PRO A 919 -24.96 -18.91 36.38
CA PRO A 919 -25.01 -20.03 35.44
C PRO A 919 -26.34 -20.07 34.68
N LYS A 920 -26.34 -20.75 33.54
CA LYS A 920 -27.48 -20.92 32.64
C LYS A 920 -28.19 -22.26 32.80
#